data_AF-A0A8S9BEN5-F1
#
_entry.id   AF-A0A8S9BEN5-F1
#
_cell.length_a   1.000
_cell.length_b   1.000
_cell.length_c   1.000
_cell.angle_alpha   90.00
_cell.angle_beta   90.00
_cell.angle_gamma   90.00
#
_symmetry.space_group_name_H-M   'P 1'
#
loop_
_entity.id
_entity.type
_entity.pdbx_description
1 polymer ?
#
loop_
_entity_poly.entity_id
_entity_poly.type
_entity_poly.pdbx_seq_one_letter_code
_entity_poly.pdbx_strand_id
1 'polypeptide(L)'
;MRTYNLTSTFNKLLGFQAAFRSTFYSPAFSRSMSSTTSIDPEINRTLSFWFDGPAQKKWFGGGPALDLEIKEQFGGLIEKARASQLTSWTTQPQGSLALLILLDQFSRNVYRGTPDSFSADPMALDIATKSIAKRFNREVSTAQEIFFFMPLMHSETLIGQIAGIGISDFAGVLRAGQDLAGDFGRVTGKNLTVVTKDQTSTDKSPASGPAIIAGSLGQSKLIDSLVSDGKIDISKIQGQWESFTTQIVTDPMPGLSSALVIAGSDKRGTIYGMYDISEQIGVSPWYWFADVPSAPQTNIFALDVHKIQGPPSVKYRGIFLNDEQPALTNWVKEKYGGVGYVSGFYTRVFELLLRLRANYLWPTMWDSMFALDDTKNQPLADTYGIVMGTSHTEPLMRSTKEQSKYVSGSWDWTSNKANIIKFLTDGAKRAKPYESLYTMGMRGSGDTASSTLNAASLADVVSEQQKILSSVIGGNISTIPQMWCLYKEVGGYYQKGLKVPDDITLLWSDDNSGNMQRLPIPSEFGRLGGAGVYYHFDYVGDPRNYKWINTISPQKTWEQMHMTYALNARQIWIVNVGDLKPLEIPINHFLDMAYDMTLYSSPNSTSTWLSQFSAMQFGSALAAQISSLIDTYSHLAALRKYELLDSTIFSVTNYNEADLVLAEWHALVSSAQTIYDSLPAASQPAFFELVLHPAKAGSILYDLYVSTAKNNLYAKQGRASATEYGTMAKSAFSADKDLAGTYHKLLGGKWDHMMDQTHIGYTSWQQPSSNNMPSLSSPAKSSGAGVFVDGGSTTLALPPLSPYSPASRWIDIYSKGTTSSSFTITSDPWVKATPSSGQLTPPGLTSDQRINITVDWTTAPNSSTTSKISITAGGTSFTVTLPLSNNPIPKDFAGFVESDKTISIEPEHWTSLTSSSDASYDVIPNYGRTLSGVTLFPVTVSSQTAPSSPKLSYNIYVFTATSASITVYLGPSLNMNPSRPLTYAISIDDATPTKAQFVPTTDLGTLPSTWKQGVVRQGYDHTSKHDLTAGAHVLNLWALEPGVVFQKIVVDLGGVRTSYLGPPESMRV
;
A
#
# COMPACT_ATOMS: atom_id res chain seq x y z
N MET A 1 -42.19 -41.50 -7.54
CA MET A 1 -43.63 -41.30 -7.78
C MET A 1 -44.26 -40.52 -6.62
N ARG A 2 -44.53 -39.23 -6.82
CA ARG A 2 -45.64 -38.47 -6.21
C ARG A 2 -46.15 -37.54 -7.30
N THR A 3 -47.42 -37.67 -7.64
CA THR A 3 -48.10 -36.98 -8.74
C THR A 3 -48.37 -35.52 -8.36
N TYR A 4 -47.85 -34.57 -9.14
CA TYR A 4 -48.21 -33.16 -9.04
C TYR A 4 -49.57 -32.92 -9.68
N ASN A 5 -50.49 -32.33 -8.92
CA ASN A 5 -51.84 -31.99 -9.38
C ASN A 5 -51.81 -30.68 -10.19
N LEU A 6 -51.77 -30.81 -11.52
CA LEU A 6 -51.62 -29.73 -12.50
C LEU A 6 -52.78 -28.73 -12.54
N THR A 7 -53.92 -29.00 -11.91
CA THR A 7 -55.14 -28.19 -12.05
C THR A 7 -55.11 -26.90 -11.21
N SER A 8 -54.38 -26.87 -10.09
CA SER A 8 -54.24 -25.69 -9.21
C SER A 8 -53.35 -24.60 -9.80
N THR A 9 -52.26 -25.01 -10.48
CA THR A 9 -51.35 -24.09 -11.16
C THR A 9 -51.98 -23.52 -12.44
N PHE A 10 -52.84 -24.30 -13.11
CA PHE A 10 -53.55 -23.88 -14.33
C PHE A 10 -54.55 -22.73 -14.09
N ASN A 11 -55.25 -22.74 -12.95
CA ASN A 11 -56.20 -21.67 -12.61
C ASN A 11 -55.52 -20.36 -12.19
N LYS A 12 -54.28 -20.40 -11.66
CA LYS A 12 -53.49 -19.18 -11.39
C LYS A 12 -52.92 -18.55 -12.67
N LEU A 13 -52.67 -19.34 -13.71
CA LEU A 13 -52.21 -18.84 -15.02
C LEU A 13 -53.33 -18.15 -15.82
N LEU A 14 -54.58 -18.60 -15.69
CA LEU A 14 -55.73 -17.95 -16.35
C LEU A 14 -56.04 -16.55 -15.76
N GLY A 15 -55.76 -16.32 -14.48
CA GLY A 15 -55.87 -14.99 -13.86
C GLY A 15 -54.88 -13.96 -14.43
N PHE A 16 -53.74 -14.42 -14.96
CA PHE A 16 -52.75 -13.56 -15.63
C PHE A 16 -53.18 -13.14 -17.05
N GLN A 17 -54.04 -13.91 -17.73
CA GLN A 17 -54.54 -13.59 -19.08
C GLN A 17 -55.53 -12.41 -19.09
N ALA A 18 -56.24 -12.15 -17.99
CA ALA A 18 -57.17 -11.02 -17.92
C ALA A 18 -56.45 -9.66 -17.85
N ALA A 19 -55.30 -9.60 -17.16
CA ALA A 19 -54.47 -8.40 -17.09
C ALA A 19 -53.63 -8.16 -18.38
N PHE A 20 -53.36 -9.23 -19.15
CA PHE A 20 -52.60 -9.12 -20.41
C PHE A 20 -53.44 -8.71 -21.62
N ARG A 21 -54.77 -8.95 -21.62
CA ARG A 21 -55.65 -8.58 -22.74
C ARG A 21 -55.98 -7.09 -22.82
N SER A 22 -55.84 -6.32 -21.76
CA SER A 22 -56.22 -4.89 -21.76
C SER A 22 -55.14 -3.94 -22.26
N THR A 23 -53.92 -4.41 -22.52
CA THR A 23 -52.77 -3.52 -22.80
C THR A 23 -52.32 -3.52 -24.27
N PHE A 24 -52.87 -4.39 -25.13
CA PHE A 24 -52.43 -4.50 -26.53
C PHE A 24 -53.59 -4.54 -27.52
N TYR A 25 -54.21 -3.38 -27.73
CA TYR A 25 -54.82 -2.99 -29.00
C TYR A 25 -54.72 -1.47 -29.15
N SER A 26 -53.60 -1.00 -29.70
CA SER A 26 -53.55 0.28 -30.42
C SER A 26 -52.45 0.17 -31.49
N PRO A 27 -52.76 0.37 -32.79
CA PRO A 27 -51.80 0.18 -33.86
C PRO A 27 -51.12 1.52 -34.19
N ALA A 28 -49.85 1.68 -33.81
CA ALA A 28 -48.86 2.47 -34.53
C ALA A 28 -47.60 2.61 -33.68
N PHE A 29 -46.52 1.92 -34.06
CA PHE A 29 -45.15 2.44 -34.06
C PHE A 29 -44.26 1.36 -34.70
N SER A 30 -44.27 1.30 -36.02
CA SER A 30 -43.23 0.58 -36.77
C SER A 30 -41.94 1.41 -36.69
N ARG A 31 -40.93 0.94 -35.94
CA ARG A 31 -39.56 1.41 -36.11
C ARG A 31 -38.95 0.61 -37.26
N SER A 32 -38.60 1.27 -38.35
CA SER A 32 -37.93 0.64 -39.48
C SER A 32 -36.52 0.21 -39.06
N MET A 33 -36.18 -1.06 -39.34
CA MET A 33 -34.79 -1.54 -39.32
C MET A 33 -34.15 -1.21 -40.67
N SER A 34 -32.95 -0.62 -40.62
CA SER A 34 -32.04 -0.48 -41.76
C SER A 34 -30.70 -1.09 -41.37
N SER A 35 -30.37 -2.25 -41.94
CA SER A 35 -29.17 -2.47 -42.76
C SER A 35 -29.02 -3.97 -43.06
N THR A 36 -28.89 -4.29 -44.34
CA THR A 36 -28.73 -5.64 -44.89
C THR A 36 -27.33 -6.17 -44.61
N THR A 37 -27.16 -6.92 -43.53
CA THR A 37 -26.17 -8.01 -43.41
C THR A 37 -26.90 -9.31 -43.71
N SER A 38 -26.34 -10.20 -44.54
CA SER A 38 -26.99 -11.48 -44.85
C SER A 38 -27.03 -12.34 -43.58
N ILE A 39 -28.17 -12.35 -42.90
CA ILE A 39 -28.39 -13.19 -41.73
C ILE A 39 -28.29 -14.65 -42.18
N ASP A 40 -27.49 -15.45 -41.47
CA ASP A 40 -27.38 -16.90 -41.67
C ASP A 40 -28.80 -17.50 -41.76
N PRO A 41 -29.15 -18.24 -42.83
CA PRO A 41 -30.48 -18.83 -43.00
C PRO A 41 -30.95 -19.64 -41.78
N GLU A 42 -30.03 -20.29 -41.06
CA GLU A 42 -30.35 -21.09 -39.88
C GLU A 42 -30.70 -20.24 -38.64
N ILE A 43 -30.17 -19.00 -38.53
CA ILE A 43 -30.60 -18.03 -37.50
C ILE A 43 -32.08 -17.69 -37.74
N ASN A 44 -32.42 -17.30 -38.97
CA ASN A 44 -33.80 -16.95 -39.32
C ASN A 44 -34.75 -18.13 -39.14
N ARG A 45 -34.33 -19.34 -39.55
CA ARG A 45 -35.13 -20.57 -39.37
C ARG A 45 -35.41 -20.87 -37.90
N THR A 46 -34.41 -20.73 -37.02
CA THR A 46 -34.58 -20.93 -35.57
C THR A 46 -35.55 -19.92 -34.97
N LEU A 47 -35.38 -18.63 -35.30
CA LEU A 47 -36.23 -17.56 -34.77
C LEU A 47 -37.66 -17.66 -35.31
N SER A 48 -37.86 -17.87 -36.61
CA SER A 48 -39.20 -18.03 -37.19
C SER A 48 -39.93 -19.23 -36.61
N PHE A 49 -39.27 -20.38 -36.46
CA PHE A 49 -39.91 -21.55 -35.84
C PHE A 49 -40.41 -21.25 -34.41
N TRP A 50 -39.60 -20.55 -33.62
CA TRP A 50 -39.90 -20.26 -32.23
C TRP A 50 -40.92 -19.13 -32.04
N PHE A 51 -40.81 -18.04 -32.81
CA PHE A 51 -41.62 -16.83 -32.61
C PHE A 51 -42.85 -16.73 -33.52
N ASP A 52 -42.90 -17.44 -34.65
CA ASP A 52 -44.06 -17.39 -35.55
C ASP A 52 -45.16 -18.38 -35.10
N GLY A 53 -46.40 -17.89 -35.03
CA GLY A 53 -47.60 -18.64 -34.63
C GLY A 53 -48.04 -18.43 -33.17
N PRO A 54 -48.98 -19.23 -32.65
CA PRO A 54 -49.53 -19.05 -31.29
C PRO A 54 -48.50 -19.39 -30.20
N ALA A 55 -47.76 -18.37 -29.77
CA ALA A 55 -46.63 -18.39 -28.83
C ALA A 55 -46.85 -19.19 -27.54
N GLN A 56 -48.06 -19.14 -26.95
CA GLN A 56 -48.29 -19.64 -25.59
C GLN A 56 -48.18 -21.17 -25.44
N LYS A 57 -48.49 -21.95 -26.49
CA LYS A 57 -48.31 -23.42 -26.47
C LYS A 57 -46.86 -23.83 -26.74
N LYS A 58 -46.12 -23.09 -27.56
CA LYS A 58 -44.72 -23.39 -27.91
C LYS A 58 -43.75 -23.02 -26.78
N TRP A 59 -43.85 -21.81 -26.22
CA TRP A 59 -42.87 -21.30 -25.24
C TRP A 59 -43.05 -21.89 -23.84
N PHE A 60 -44.29 -22.24 -23.46
CA PHE A 60 -44.61 -22.61 -22.08
C PHE A 60 -45.49 -23.86 -21.93
N GLY A 61 -45.92 -24.47 -23.06
CA GLY A 61 -46.77 -25.67 -23.06
C GLY A 61 -45.98 -26.97 -23.22
N GLY A 62 -44.97 -26.98 -24.09
CA GLY A 62 -44.17 -28.17 -24.38
C GLY A 62 -45.00 -29.38 -24.86
N GLY A 63 -44.38 -30.57 -24.85
CA GLY A 63 -45.07 -31.85 -25.01
C GLY A 63 -44.48 -32.74 -26.11
N PRO A 64 -44.78 -34.06 -26.11
CA PRO A 64 -44.09 -35.04 -26.95
C PRO A 64 -44.10 -34.74 -28.45
N ALA A 65 -45.19 -34.14 -28.97
CA ALA A 65 -45.29 -33.76 -30.38
C ALA A 65 -44.33 -32.62 -30.75
N LEU A 66 -44.24 -31.58 -29.90
CA LEU A 66 -43.33 -30.45 -30.11
C LEU A 66 -41.87 -30.86 -29.86
N ASP A 67 -41.62 -31.72 -28.87
CA ASP A 67 -40.29 -32.25 -28.57
C ASP A 67 -39.74 -33.06 -29.76
N LEU A 68 -40.57 -33.91 -30.38
CA LEU A 68 -40.22 -34.66 -31.59
C LEU A 68 -39.95 -33.73 -32.78
N GLU A 69 -40.81 -32.73 -32.99
CA GLU A 69 -40.66 -31.75 -34.07
C GLU A 69 -39.35 -30.94 -33.94
N ILE A 70 -39.02 -30.46 -32.73
CA ILE A 70 -37.77 -29.75 -32.46
C ILE A 70 -36.56 -30.68 -32.67
N LYS A 71 -36.67 -31.94 -32.22
CA LYS A 71 -35.59 -32.93 -32.36
C LYS A 71 -35.30 -33.24 -33.83
N GLU A 72 -36.34 -33.47 -34.64
CA GLU A 72 -36.20 -33.77 -36.06
C GLU A 72 -35.68 -32.58 -36.87
N GLN A 73 -36.13 -31.36 -36.57
CA GLN A 73 -35.79 -30.19 -37.36
C GLN A 73 -34.49 -29.50 -36.92
N PHE A 74 -34.15 -29.52 -35.62
CA PHE A 74 -33.06 -28.73 -35.03
C PHE A 74 -32.06 -29.53 -34.22
N GLY A 75 -32.22 -30.86 -34.06
CA GLY A 75 -31.30 -31.69 -33.27
C GLY A 75 -29.82 -31.52 -33.65
N GLY A 76 -29.51 -31.50 -34.95
CA GLY A 76 -28.13 -31.26 -35.42
C GLY A 76 -27.59 -29.86 -35.12
N LEU A 77 -28.45 -28.83 -35.04
CA LEU A 77 -28.06 -27.47 -34.66
C LEU A 77 -27.81 -27.34 -33.15
N ILE A 78 -28.62 -28.03 -32.34
CA ILE A 78 -28.45 -28.08 -30.88
C ILE A 78 -27.10 -28.72 -30.53
N GLU A 79 -26.72 -29.83 -31.20
CA GLU A 79 -25.41 -30.46 -30.99
C GLU A 79 -24.25 -29.54 -31.40
N LYS A 80 -24.36 -28.86 -32.55
CA LYS A 80 -23.35 -27.86 -32.98
C LYS A 80 -23.24 -26.69 -32.00
N ALA A 81 -24.38 -26.21 -31.49
CA ALA A 81 -24.42 -25.16 -30.48
C ALA A 81 -23.72 -25.61 -29.20
N ARG A 82 -24.06 -26.81 -28.70
CA ARG A 82 -23.46 -27.44 -27.50
C ARG A 82 -21.95 -27.66 -27.63
N ALA A 83 -21.47 -27.95 -28.84
CA ALA A 83 -20.05 -28.08 -29.15
C ALA A 83 -19.34 -26.74 -29.44
N SER A 84 -19.96 -25.58 -29.17
CA SER A 84 -19.42 -24.24 -29.43
C SER A 84 -19.07 -23.95 -30.90
N GLN A 85 -19.66 -24.67 -31.86
CA GLN A 85 -19.36 -24.52 -33.29
C GLN A 85 -20.17 -23.40 -33.96
N LEU A 86 -21.11 -22.78 -33.24
CA LEU A 86 -21.94 -21.66 -33.72
C LEU A 86 -21.60 -20.32 -33.05
N THR A 87 -20.40 -20.19 -32.47
CA THR A 87 -19.98 -19.00 -31.72
C THR A 87 -19.99 -17.71 -32.55
N SER A 88 -19.79 -17.80 -33.87
CA SER A 88 -19.91 -16.65 -34.79
C SER A 88 -21.29 -16.00 -34.77
N TRP A 89 -22.36 -16.71 -34.39
CA TRP A 89 -23.70 -16.15 -34.27
C TRP A 89 -23.80 -15.08 -33.16
N THR A 90 -22.90 -15.08 -32.18
CA THR A 90 -22.86 -14.10 -31.07
C THR A 90 -22.36 -12.71 -31.48
N THR A 91 -22.07 -12.50 -32.77
CA THR A 91 -21.62 -11.22 -33.33
C THR A 91 -22.77 -10.27 -33.65
N GLN A 92 -24.00 -10.76 -33.69
CA GLN A 92 -25.21 -9.97 -33.99
C GLN A 92 -26.38 -10.34 -33.05
N PRO A 93 -27.36 -9.44 -32.85
CA PRO A 93 -28.46 -9.65 -31.91
C PRO A 93 -29.29 -10.91 -32.20
N GLN A 94 -29.72 -11.08 -33.45
CA GLN A 94 -30.57 -12.20 -33.89
C GLN A 94 -29.85 -13.54 -33.73
N GLY A 95 -28.55 -13.58 -34.03
CA GLY A 95 -27.74 -14.78 -33.88
C GLY A 95 -27.52 -15.17 -32.43
N SER A 96 -27.29 -14.20 -31.55
CA SER A 96 -27.21 -14.44 -30.11
C SER A 96 -28.52 -15.00 -29.57
N LEU A 97 -29.64 -14.41 -29.96
CA LEU A 97 -30.97 -14.86 -29.55
C LEU A 97 -31.27 -16.29 -30.04
N ALA A 98 -30.95 -16.60 -31.30
CA ALA A 98 -31.14 -17.94 -31.85
C ALA A 98 -30.30 -18.97 -31.11
N LEU A 99 -29.06 -18.62 -30.76
CA LEU A 99 -28.16 -19.50 -30.01
C LEU A 99 -28.69 -19.74 -28.58
N LEU A 100 -29.26 -18.73 -27.93
CA LEU A 100 -29.91 -18.89 -26.62
C LEU A 100 -31.12 -19.82 -26.68
N ILE A 101 -31.95 -19.72 -27.73
CA ILE A 101 -33.09 -20.62 -27.94
C ILE A 101 -32.61 -22.07 -28.10
N LEU A 102 -31.55 -22.30 -28.88
CA LEU A 102 -30.99 -23.65 -29.07
C LEU A 102 -30.46 -24.25 -27.76
N LEU A 103 -29.75 -23.45 -26.97
CA LEU A 103 -29.05 -23.92 -25.77
C LEU A 103 -29.93 -23.99 -24.52
N ASP A 104 -30.95 -23.13 -24.41
CA ASP A 104 -31.81 -23.05 -23.22
C ASP A 104 -33.22 -23.59 -23.48
N GLN A 105 -33.87 -23.28 -24.60
CA GLN A 105 -35.27 -23.69 -24.82
C GLN A 105 -35.37 -25.04 -25.54
N PHE A 106 -34.72 -25.19 -26.69
CA PHE A 106 -34.83 -26.42 -27.49
C PHE A 106 -34.14 -27.60 -26.82
N SER A 107 -33.04 -27.37 -26.10
CA SER A 107 -32.37 -28.39 -25.28
C SER A 107 -33.34 -29.01 -24.26
N ARG A 108 -34.13 -28.19 -23.56
CA ARG A 108 -35.16 -28.65 -22.59
C ARG A 108 -36.30 -29.43 -23.25
N ASN A 109 -36.60 -29.18 -24.52
CA ASN A 109 -37.57 -29.97 -25.29
C ASN A 109 -36.97 -31.31 -25.75
N VAL A 110 -35.80 -31.29 -26.39
CA VAL A 110 -35.19 -32.48 -27.01
C VAL A 110 -34.76 -33.53 -25.99
N TYR A 111 -34.23 -33.08 -24.85
CA TYR A 111 -33.73 -33.96 -23.79
C TYR A 111 -34.69 -34.05 -22.59
N ARG A 112 -35.97 -33.68 -22.78
CA ARG A 112 -36.95 -33.60 -21.69
C ARG A 112 -36.96 -34.88 -20.86
N GLY A 113 -36.78 -34.73 -19.54
CA GLY A 113 -36.77 -35.85 -18.59
C GLY A 113 -35.41 -36.53 -18.42
N THR A 114 -34.34 -36.00 -19.03
CA THR A 114 -32.96 -36.42 -18.79
C THR A 114 -32.09 -35.26 -18.28
N PRO A 115 -30.93 -35.53 -17.64
CA PRO A 115 -29.99 -34.49 -17.20
C PRO A 115 -29.50 -33.58 -18.33
N ASP A 116 -29.46 -34.07 -19.57
CA ASP A 116 -29.03 -33.31 -20.75
C ASP A 116 -29.94 -32.13 -21.10
N SER A 117 -31.13 -32.04 -20.49
CA SER A 117 -32.00 -30.85 -20.58
C SER A 117 -31.34 -29.57 -20.08
N PHE A 118 -30.35 -29.67 -19.18
CA PHE A 118 -29.74 -28.54 -18.47
C PHE A 118 -28.24 -28.40 -18.69
N SER A 119 -27.61 -29.35 -19.38
CA SER A 119 -26.14 -29.41 -19.51
C SER A 119 -25.54 -28.27 -20.35
N ALA A 120 -26.38 -27.51 -21.06
CA ALA A 120 -25.99 -26.34 -21.85
C ALA A 120 -26.21 -25.01 -21.10
N ASP A 121 -26.80 -25.04 -19.90
CA ASP A 121 -27.19 -23.85 -19.13
C ASP A 121 -26.01 -22.91 -18.82
N PRO A 122 -24.79 -23.40 -18.43
CA PRO A 122 -23.66 -22.50 -18.19
C PRO A 122 -23.24 -21.70 -19.43
N MET A 123 -23.34 -22.31 -20.61
CA MET A 123 -23.00 -21.66 -21.87
C MET A 123 -24.10 -20.71 -22.33
N ALA A 124 -25.38 -21.09 -22.16
CA ALA A 124 -26.49 -20.18 -22.39
C ALA A 124 -26.43 -18.95 -21.48
N LEU A 125 -26.04 -19.14 -20.21
CA LEU A 125 -25.84 -18.05 -19.24
C LEU A 125 -24.70 -17.11 -19.66
N ASP A 126 -23.56 -17.66 -20.09
CA ASP A 126 -22.42 -16.88 -20.58
C ASP A 126 -22.79 -16.04 -21.82
N ILE A 127 -23.48 -16.66 -22.79
CA ILE A 127 -23.95 -15.97 -24.01
C ILE A 127 -24.99 -14.90 -23.66
N ALA A 128 -25.94 -15.20 -22.78
CA ALA A 128 -26.97 -14.24 -22.35
C ALA A 128 -26.33 -13.02 -21.69
N THR A 129 -25.38 -13.24 -20.78
CA THR A 129 -24.65 -12.19 -20.08
C THR A 129 -23.84 -11.33 -21.06
N LYS A 130 -23.10 -11.97 -21.97
CA LYS A 130 -22.31 -11.28 -23.00
C LYS A 130 -23.18 -10.49 -23.98
N SER A 131 -24.33 -11.02 -24.37
CA SER A 131 -25.22 -10.34 -25.32
C SER A 131 -26.02 -9.21 -24.69
N ILE A 132 -26.42 -9.32 -23.41
CA ILE A 132 -27.01 -8.21 -22.66
C ILE A 132 -25.99 -7.09 -22.44
N ALA A 133 -24.73 -7.44 -22.13
CA ALA A 133 -23.65 -6.46 -22.01
C ALA A 133 -23.41 -5.68 -23.32
N LYS A 134 -23.64 -6.31 -24.49
CA LYS A 134 -23.61 -5.67 -25.81
C LYS A 134 -24.89 -4.92 -26.18
N ARG A 135 -25.90 -4.89 -25.30
CA ARG A 135 -27.26 -4.36 -25.53
C ARG A 135 -28.03 -5.02 -26.67
N PHE A 136 -27.61 -6.22 -27.10
CA PHE A 136 -28.28 -6.94 -28.19
C PHE A 136 -29.73 -7.31 -27.85
N ASN A 137 -30.05 -7.47 -26.58
CA ASN A 137 -31.43 -7.67 -26.12
C ASN A 137 -32.36 -6.49 -26.44
N ARG A 138 -31.82 -5.28 -26.65
CA ARG A 138 -32.58 -4.06 -27.01
C ARG A 138 -32.77 -3.88 -28.52
N GLU A 139 -32.14 -4.72 -29.34
CA GLU A 139 -32.18 -4.66 -30.81
C GLU A 139 -33.12 -5.70 -31.42
N VAL A 140 -33.85 -6.44 -30.57
CA VAL A 140 -34.88 -7.42 -30.95
C VAL A 140 -36.26 -6.95 -30.44
N SER A 141 -37.35 -7.62 -30.84
CA SER A 141 -38.69 -7.29 -30.34
C SER A 141 -38.84 -7.58 -28.84
N THR A 142 -39.80 -6.95 -28.17
CA THR A 142 -40.04 -7.15 -26.72
C THR A 142 -40.33 -8.61 -26.35
N ALA A 143 -41.01 -9.38 -27.23
CA ALA A 143 -41.25 -10.80 -27.00
C ALA A 143 -39.97 -11.63 -27.09
N GLN A 144 -39.03 -11.22 -27.95
CA GLN A 144 -37.73 -11.85 -28.14
C GLN A 144 -36.73 -11.49 -27.03
N GLU A 145 -36.81 -10.26 -26.52
CA GLU A 145 -35.99 -9.76 -25.42
C GLU A 145 -36.07 -10.67 -24.17
N ILE A 146 -37.25 -11.23 -23.88
CA ILE A 146 -37.47 -12.13 -22.73
C ILE A 146 -36.51 -13.33 -22.76
N PHE A 147 -36.21 -13.87 -23.94
CA PHE A 147 -35.36 -15.05 -24.09
C PHE A 147 -33.87 -14.76 -23.91
N PHE A 148 -33.45 -13.49 -23.87
CA PHE A 148 -32.12 -13.12 -23.35
C PHE A 148 -32.04 -13.27 -21.83
N PHE A 149 -33.16 -13.15 -21.13
CA PHE A 149 -33.22 -13.25 -19.68
C PHE A 149 -33.56 -14.66 -19.17
N MET A 150 -34.12 -15.54 -20.01
CA MET A 150 -34.50 -16.91 -19.61
C MET A 150 -33.34 -17.72 -18.99
N PRO A 151 -32.12 -17.74 -19.54
CA PRO A 151 -30.98 -18.44 -18.91
C PRO A 151 -30.58 -17.88 -17.54
N LEU A 152 -30.78 -16.57 -17.32
CA LEU A 152 -30.55 -15.92 -16.03
C LEU A 152 -31.62 -16.33 -15.01
N MET A 153 -32.87 -16.53 -15.45
CA MET A 153 -33.99 -16.94 -14.60
C MET A 153 -33.97 -18.44 -14.24
N HIS A 154 -33.34 -19.28 -15.06
CA HIS A 154 -33.22 -20.72 -14.83
C HIS A 154 -32.04 -21.13 -13.93
N SER A 155 -31.20 -20.19 -13.51
CA SER A 155 -30.13 -20.47 -12.55
C SER A 155 -30.74 -20.80 -11.18
N GLU A 156 -30.78 -22.09 -10.84
CA GLU A 156 -31.37 -22.59 -9.59
C GLU A 156 -30.47 -22.29 -8.38
N THR A 157 -30.55 -21.06 -7.88
CA THR A 157 -30.11 -20.66 -6.55
C THR A 157 -31.34 -20.51 -5.65
N LEU A 158 -31.57 -21.48 -4.76
CA LEU A 158 -32.72 -21.46 -3.84
C LEU A 158 -32.33 -20.82 -2.49
N ILE A 159 -32.94 -19.67 -2.23
CA ILE A 159 -33.32 -19.00 -0.96
C ILE A 159 -32.34 -19.11 0.23
N GLY A 160 -31.67 -17.98 0.46
CA GLY A 160 -31.19 -17.50 1.75
C GLY A 160 -31.16 -15.97 1.70
N GLN A 161 -31.98 -15.33 2.55
CA GLN A 161 -32.10 -13.90 2.91
C GLN A 161 -31.85 -12.83 1.82
N ILE A 162 -32.88 -11.99 1.62
CA ILE A 162 -32.90 -10.95 0.60
C ILE A 162 -32.00 -9.77 0.96
N ALA A 163 -31.08 -9.40 0.06
CA ALA A 163 -30.61 -8.02 -0.07
C ALA A 163 -31.63 -7.27 -0.93
N GLY A 164 -32.46 -6.45 -0.31
CA GLY A 164 -33.42 -5.59 -1.01
C GLY A 164 -32.72 -4.31 -1.44
N ILE A 165 -32.40 -4.18 -2.73
CA ILE A 165 -31.82 -2.96 -3.29
C ILE A 165 -32.92 -2.19 -4.02
N GLY A 166 -32.92 -0.86 -3.93
CA GLY A 166 -33.88 -0.04 -4.68
C GLY A 166 -33.85 -0.35 -6.18
N ILE A 167 -35.02 -0.62 -6.80
CA ILE A 167 -35.11 -0.96 -8.23
C ILE A 167 -34.60 0.14 -9.19
N SER A 168 -34.48 1.37 -8.68
CA SER A 168 -34.04 2.58 -9.39
C SER A 168 -32.69 3.14 -8.91
N ASP A 169 -31.92 2.38 -8.11
CA ASP A 169 -30.64 2.85 -7.58
C ASP A 169 -29.51 2.83 -8.64
N PHE A 170 -28.33 3.35 -8.27
CA PHE A 170 -27.16 3.35 -9.13
C PHE A 170 -26.70 1.92 -9.46
N ALA A 171 -26.26 1.69 -10.69
CA ALA A 171 -25.72 0.39 -11.13
C ALA A 171 -24.55 -0.11 -10.25
N GLY A 172 -23.70 0.80 -9.77
CA GLY A 172 -22.61 0.47 -8.83
C GLY A 172 -23.09 -0.03 -7.48
N VAL A 173 -24.23 0.47 -6.99
CA VAL A 173 -24.87 0.01 -5.73
C VAL A 173 -25.46 -1.37 -5.92
N LEU A 174 -26.17 -1.61 -7.02
CA LEU A 174 -26.69 -2.95 -7.36
C LEU A 174 -25.58 -3.99 -7.44
N ARG A 175 -24.45 -3.63 -8.06
CA ARG A 175 -23.25 -4.47 -8.14
C ARG A 175 -22.65 -4.74 -6.76
N ALA A 176 -22.44 -3.73 -5.93
CA ALA A 176 -21.89 -3.91 -4.59
C ALA A 176 -22.80 -4.73 -3.66
N GLY A 177 -24.13 -4.71 -3.88
CA GLY A 177 -25.03 -5.64 -3.19
C GLY A 177 -24.85 -7.10 -3.61
N GLN A 178 -24.42 -7.38 -4.86
CA GLN A 178 -24.01 -8.73 -5.28
C GLN A 178 -22.70 -9.15 -4.60
N ASP A 179 -21.75 -8.23 -4.43
CA ASP A 179 -20.53 -8.51 -3.68
C ASP A 179 -20.85 -8.84 -2.23
N LEU A 180 -21.68 -8.03 -1.55
CA LEU A 180 -22.10 -8.29 -0.18
C LEU A 180 -22.78 -9.66 -0.06
N ALA A 181 -23.67 -10.00 -1.00
CA ALA A 181 -24.32 -11.30 -1.04
C ALA A 181 -23.33 -12.46 -1.21
N GLY A 182 -22.32 -12.28 -2.05
CA GLY A 182 -21.21 -13.22 -2.23
C GLY A 182 -20.32 -13.31 -0.99
N ASP A 183 -20.08 -12.20 -0.29
CA ASP A 183 -19.26 -12.13 0.92
C ASP A 183 -19.91 -12.90 2.09
N PHE A 184 -21.23 -12.81 2.25
CA PHE A 184 -21.98 -13.72 3.13
C PHE A 184 -21.80 -15.18 2.72
N GLY A 185 -21.70 -15.48 1.41
CA GLY A 185 -21.37 -16.81 0.92
C GLY A 185 -19.97 -17.29 1.28
N ARG A 186 -18.97 -16.39 1.29
CA ARG A 186 -17.60 -16.70 1.72
C ARG A 186 -17.55 -17.11 3.18
N VAL A 187 -18.36 -16.44 4.01
CA VAL A 187 -18.36 -16.62 5.46
C VAL A 187 -19.29 -17.76 5.89
N THR A 188 -20.47 -17.91 5.29
CA THR A 188 -21.50 -18.88 5.72
C THR A 188 -21.60 -20.13 4.85
N GLY A 189 -20.89 -20.15 3.71
CA GLY A 189 -20.98 -21.19 2.70
C GLY A 189 -22.20 -21.08 1.78
N LYS A 190 -23.06 -20.06 1.93
CA LYS A 190 -24.24 -19.82 1.10
C LYS A 190 -24.42 -18.34 0.80
N ASN A 191 -24.50 -17.99 -0.49
CA ASN A 191 -24.75 -16.61 -0.90
C ASN A 191 -26.11 -16.14 -0.42
N LEU A 192 -26.22 -14.84 -0.13
CA LEU A 192 -27.53 -14.19 -0.04
C LEU A 192 -28.19 -14.06 -1.42
N THR A 193 -29.50 -13.87 -1.43
CA THR A 193 -30.24 -13.58 -2.66
C THR A 193 -30.41 -12.07 -2.79
N VAL A 194 -30.01 -11.47 -3.89
CA VAL A 194 -30.27 -10.04 -4.15
C VAL A 194 -31.57 -9.90 -4.92
N VAL A 195 -32.48 -9.03 -4.46
CA VAL A 195 -33.68 -8.68 -5.20
C VAL A 195 -33.88 -7.17 -5.21
N THR A 196 -34.51 -6.67 -6.27
CA THR A 196 -34.84 -5.26 -6.36
C THR A 196 -36.27 -5.00 -5.90
N LYS A 197 -36.46 -4.02 -5.03
CA LYS A 197 -37.77 -3.65 -4.46
C LYS A 197 -37.97 -2.13 -4.48
N ASP A 198 -39.21 -1.71 -4.42
CA ASP A 198 -39.62 -0.33 -4.18
C ASP A 198 -40.68 -0.28 -3.07
N GLN A 199 -41.21 0.91 -2.77
CA GLN A 199 -42.22 1.14 -1.74
C GLN A 199 -43.58 0.46 -2.02
N THR A 200 -43.83 0.03 -3.27
CA THR A 200 -45.05 -0.68 -3.66
C THR A 200 -44.91 -2.20 -3.57
N SER A 201 -43.68 -2.68 -3.45
CA SER A 201 -43.39 -4.10 -3.24
C SER A 201 -43.91 -4.58 -1.88
N THR A 202 -44.43 -5.80 -1.85
CA THR A 202 -44.65 -6.56 -0.60
C THR A 202 -43.60 -7.66 -0.55
N ASP A 203 -42.94 -7.84 0.59
CA ASP A 203 -42.09 -9.00 0.76
C ASP A 203 -42.96 -10.26 0.86
N LYS A 204 -42.79 -11.16 -0.12
CA LYS A 204 -43.51 -12.44 -0.20
C LYS A 204 -42.61 -13.63 0.10
N SER A 205 -41.38 -13.37 0.51
CA SER A 205 -40.53 -14.41 1.07
C SER A 205 -41.29 -15.08 2.23
N PRO A 206 -41.11 -16.39 2.47
CA PRO A 206 -41.62 -16.99 3.70
C PRO A 206 -41.17 -16.14 4.90
N ALA A 207 -41.81 -16.27 6.08
CA ALA A 207 -41.45 -15.55 7.31
C ALA A 207 -40.02 -15.88 7.81
N SER A 208 -39.00 -15.56 7.01
CA SER A 208 -37.66 -16.12 7.04
C SER A 208 -36.65 -15.02 7.37
N GLY A 209 -36.69 -14.59 8.63
CA GLY A 209 -35.64 -13.78 9.25
C GLY A 209 -35.52 -12.33 8.76
N PRO A 210 -34.65 -11.55 9.41
CA PRO A 210 -34.38 -10.16 9.05
C PRO A 210 -33.71 -10.05 7.67
N ALA A 211 -33.98 -8.97 6.94
CA ALA A 211 -33.35 -8.66 5.65
C ALA A 211 -32.32 -7.53 5.78
N ILE A 212 -31.53 -7.32 4.73
CA ILE A 212 -30.69 -6.12 4.57
C ILE A 212 -31.33 -5.26 3.46
N ILE A 213 -31.63 -4.00 3.77
CA ILE A 213 -32.13 -3.02 2.80
C ILE A 213 -31.05 -1.99 2.58
N ALA A 214 -30.60 -1.81 1.34
CA ALA A 214 -29.59 -0.83 1.00
C ALA A 214 -30.07 0.11 -0.11
N GLY A 215 -29.75 1.39 0.00
CA GLY A 215 -29.96 2.32 -1.10
C GLY A 215 -29.48 3.75 -0.85
N SER A 216 -29.42 4.51 -1.93
CA SER A 216 -28.93 5.89 -1.95
C SER A 216 -30.09 6.89 -1.85
N LEU A 217 -29.91 7.95 -1.06
CA LEU A 217 -30.89 9.02 -0.93
C LEU A 217 -31.21 9.67 -2.29
N GLY A 218 -32.51 9.87 -2.55
CA GLY A 218 -33.01 10.46 -3.78
C GLY A 218 -33.03 9.54 -5.00
N GLN A 219 -32.41 8.35 -4.92
CA GLN A 219 -32.44 7.32 -5.97
C GLN A 219 -33.30 6.12 -5.58
N SER A 220 -33.15 5.64 -4.35
CA SER A 220 -33.93 4.51 -3.83
C SER A 220 -35.26 4.98 -3.25
N LYS A 221 -36.37 4.72 -3.97
CA LYS A 221 -37.71 5.05 -3.49
C LYS A 221 -38.11 4.33 -2.21
N LEU A 222 -37.53 3.16 -1.96
CA LEU A 222 -37.70 2.44 -0.71
C LEU A 222 -37.04 3.21 0.46
N ILE A 223 -35.78 3.63 0.32
CA ILE A 223 -35.10 4.44 1.34
C ILE A 223 -35.82 5.78 1.52
N ASP A 224 -36.16 6.48 0.44
CA ASP A 224 -36.89 7.75 0.50
C ASP A 224 -38.22 7.61 1.29
N SER A 225 -38.92 6.47 1.15
CA SER A 225 -40.15 6.21 1.91
C SER A 225 -39.90 5.99 3.41
N LEU A 226 -38.82 5.30 3.77
CA LEU A 226 -38.42 5.13 5.18
C LEU A 226 -38.08 6.48 5.83
N VAL A 227 -37.46 7.39 5.06
CA VAL A 227 -37.21 8.76 5.50
C VAL A 227 -38.53 9.51 5.69
N SER A 228 -39.43 9.48 4.71
CA SER A 228 -40.71 10.22 4.79
C SER A 228 -41.61 9.72 5.91
N ASP A 229 -41.55 8.44 6.23
CA ASP A 229 -42.31 7.80 7.31
C ASP A 229 -41.69 8.06 8.70
N GLY A 230 -40.55 8.75 8.77
CA GLY A 230 -39.84 9.04 10.02
C GLY A 230 -39.16 7.82 10.65
N LYS A 231 -38.94 6.74 9.87
CA LYS A 231 -38.32 5.50 10.35
C LYS A 231 -36.80 5.54 10.39
N ILE A 232 -36.19 6.43 9.60
CA ILE A 232 -34.75 6.68 9.62
C ILE A 232 -34.49 8.19 9.61
N ASP A 233 -33.58 8.66 10.46
CA ASP A 233 -33.07 10.03 10.43
C ASP A 233 -31.82 10.11 9.54
N ILE A 234 -31.86 11.03 8.57
CA ILE A 234 -30.81 11.27 7.58
C ILE A 234 -30.17 12.66 7.70
N SER A 235 -30.56 13.44 8.72
CA SER A 235 -30.10 14.82 8.94
C SER A 235 -28.57 14.97 9.00
N LYS A 236 -27.86 13.91 9.42
CA LYS A 236 -26.39 13.88 9.54
C LYS A 236 -25.67 13.49 8.24
N ILE A 237 -26.36 12.90 7.26
CA ILE A 237 -25.74 12.42 6.02
C ILE A 237 -26.28 13.10 4.77
N GLN A 238 -27.45 13.73 4.83
CA GLN A 238 -28.07 14.38 3.67
C GLN A 238 -27.18 15.49 3.11
N GLY A 239 -26.88 15.42 1.81
CA GLY A 239 -26.02 16.39 1.13
C GLY A 239 -24.53 16.29 1.49
N GLN A 240 -24.14 15.35 2.36
CA GLN A 240 -22.73 15.10 2.68
C GLN A 240 -22.08 14.19 1.63
N TRP A 241 -20.79 14.37 1.44
CA TRP A 241 -19.98 13.56 0.53
C TRP A 241 -19.73 12.17 1.14
N GLU A 242 -20.10 11.11 0.42
CA GLU A 242 -19.74 9.71 0.72
C GLU A 242 -20.07 9.23 2.14
N SER A 243 -21.15 9.75 2.72
CA SER A 243 -21.59 9.44 4.08
C SER A 243 -22.66 8.35 4.06
N PHE A 244 -22.83 7.63 5.17
CA PHE A 244 -23.91 6.64 5.30
C PHE A 244 -24.37 6.45 6.74
N THR A 245 -25.53 5.83 6.89
CA THR A 245 -26.02 5.36 8.18
C THR A 245 -26.48 3.91 8.10
N THR A 246 -26.25 3.16 9.18
CA THR A 246 -26.79 1.81 9.36
C THR A 246 -27.58 1.71 10.65
N GLN A 247 -28.78 1.13 10.60
CA GLN A 247 -29.62 0.90 11.79
C GLN A 247 -30.63 -0.22 11.54
N ILE A 248 -31.10 -0.85 12.63
CA ILE A 248 -32.22 -1.79 12.56
C ILE A 248 -33.53 -0.99 12.49
N VAL A 249 -34.38 -1.30 11.51
CA VAL A 249 -35.70 -0.68 11.35
C VAL A 249 -36.77 -1.75 11.47
N THR A 250 -37.78 -1.48 12.30
CA THR A 250 -38.98 -2.31 12.46
C THR A 250 -40.02 -1.98 11.41
N ASP A 251 -40.70 -3.02 10.92
CA ASP A 251 -41.72 -2.94 9.87
C ASP A 251 -41.31 -2.05 8.68
N PRO A 252 -40.10 -2.23 8.10
CA PRO A 252 -39.58 -1.32 7.08
C PRO A 252 -40.42 -1.33 5.81
N MET A 253 -41.09 -2.44 5.50
CA MET A 253 -42.02 -2.53 4.38
C MET A 253 -43.06 -3.63 4.62
N PRO A 254 -44.19 -3.64 3.89
CA PRO A 254 -45.20 -4.68 4.03
C PRO A 254 -44.59 -6.09 3.84
N GLY A 255 -44.86 -6.98 4.80
CA GLY A 255 -44.39 -8.37 4.79
C GLY A 255 -43.02 -8.62 5.44
N LEU A 256 -42.35 -7.57 5.95
CA LEU A 256 -41.05 -7.68 6.60
C LEU A 256 -41.09 -7.02 7.99
N SER A 257 -40.84 -7.78 9.07
CA SER A 257 -40.94 -7.30 10.45
C SER A 257 -39.74 -6.46 10.89
N SER A 258 -38.55 -6.71 10.32
CA SER A 258 -37.33 -5.99 10.67
C SER A 258 -36.28 -6.10 9.56
N ALA A 259 -35.47 -5.07 9.38
CA ALA A 259 -34.30 -5.10 8.50
C ALA A 259 -33.14 -4.29 9.08
N LEU A 260 -31.90 -4.68 8.74
CA LEU A 260 -30.76 -3.77 8.80
C LEU A 260 -30.84 -2.85 7.57
N VAL A 261 -31.05 -1.56 7.79
CA VAL A 261 -31.13 -0.55 6.74
C VAL A 261 -29.79 0.16 6.60
N ILE A 262 -29.30 0.25 5.37
CA ILE A 262 -28.10 0.99 4.95
C ILE A 262 -28.57 2.12 4.01
N ALA A 263 -28.46 3.36 4.47
CA ALA A 263 -28.79 4.53 3.67
C ALA A 263 -27.53 5.36 3.42
N GLY A 264 -27.13 5.49 2.15
CA GLY A 264 -26.00 6.33 1.75
C GLY A 264 -26.44 7.69 1.22
N SER A 265 -25.63 8.72 1.49
CA SER A 265 -25.87 10.07 0.98
C SER A 265 -25.76 10.18 -0.54
N ASP A 266 -24.94 9.32 -1.14
CA ASP A 266 -24.68 9.20 -2.57
C ASP A 266 -24.29 7.75 -2.94
N LYS A 267 -23.93 7.53 -4.23
CA LYS A 267 -23.53 6.23 -4.78
C LYS A 267 -22.44 5.56 -3.92
N ARG A 268 -21.40 6.29 -3.55
CA ARG A 268 -20.23 5.74 -2.86
C ARG A 268 -20.49 5.57 -1.37
N GLY A 269 -21.22 6.48 -0.73
CA GLY A 269 -21.68 6.31 0.65
C GLY A 269 -22.45 4.99 0.84
N THR A 270 -23.37 4.68 -0.08
CA THR A 270 -24.13 3.40 -0.04
C THR A 270 -23.21 2.19 -0.24
N ILE A 271 -22.26 2.27 -1.17
CA ILE A 271 -21.27 1.20 -1.42
C ILE A 271 -20.39 0.97 -0.19
N TYR A 272 -19.87 2.03 0.43
CA TYR A 272 -19.06 1.93 1.64
C TYR A 272 -19.85 1.35 2.81
N GLY A 273 -21.13 1.73 2.96
CA GLY A 273 -22.00 1.11 3.96
C GLY A 273 -22.17 -0.40 3.78
N MET A 274 -22.22 -0.89 2.54
CA MET A 274 -22.27 -2.34 2.27
C MET A 274 -20.93 -3.03 2.55
N TYR A 275 -19.81 -2.45 2.10
CA TYR A 275 -18.48 -3.03 2.39
C TYR A 275 -18.07 -2.93 3.87
N ASP A 276 -18.60 -1.96 4.61
CA ASP A 276 -18.48 -1.89 6.07
C ASP A 276 -19.11 -3.13 6.73
N ILE A 277 -20.25 -3.62 6.20
CA ILE A 277 -20.83 -4.89 6.64
C ILE A 277 -19.97 -6.07 6.19
N SER A 278 -19.47 -6.09 4.94
CA SER A 278 -18.54 -7.14 4.47
C SER A 278 -17.33 -7.30 5.38
N GLU A 279 -16.72 -6.19 5.79
CA GLU A 279 -15.58 -6.17 6.71
C GLU A 279 -15.98 -6.70 8.10
N GLN A 280 -17.10 -6.22 8.66
CA GLN A 280 -17.59 -6.66 9.97
C GLN A 280 -17.95 -8.15 10.04
N ILE A 281 -18.42 -8.76 8.94
CA ILE A 281 -18.69 -10.21 8.90
C ILE A 281 -17.42 -11.05 8.70
N GLY A 282 -16.25 -10.42 8.50
CA GLY A 282 -14.95 -11.08 8.41
C GLY A 282 -14.41 -11.27 6.99
N VAL A 283 -14.85 -10.45 6.02
CA VAL A 283 -14.25 -10.43 4.68
C VAL A 283 -13.27 -9.27 4.56
N SER A 284 -11.98 -9.60 4.55
CA SER A 284 -10.90 -8.62 4.35
C SER A 284 -11.00 -7.94 2.96
N PRO A 285 -10.68 -6.64 2.85
CA PRO A 285 -10.43 -5.99 1.55
C PRO A 285 -9.41 -6.73 0.68
N TRP A 286 -8.48 -7.45 1.31
CA TRP A 286 -7.39 -8.19 0.67
C TRP A 286 -7.70 -9.66 0.39
N TYR A 287 -8.96 -10.10 0.52
CA TYR A 287 -9.34 -11.51 0.33
C TYR A 287 -8.87 -12.08 -1.02
N TRP A 288 -8.84 -11.23 -2.06
CA TRP A 288 -8.36 -11.61 -3.38
C TRP A 288 -6.94 -11.15 -3.67
N PHE A 289 -6.54 -9.94 -3.26
CA PHE A 289 -5.22 -9.39 -3.60
C PHE A 289 -4.06 -9.93 -2.75
N ALA A 290 -4.35 -10.52 -1.58
CA ALA A 290 -3.35 -11.17 -0.73
C ALA A 290 -3.91 -12.46 -0.11
N ASP A 291 -4.88 -13.10 -0.77
CA ASP A 291 -5.39 -14.43 -0.44
C ASP A 291 -5.87 -14.62 1.01
N VAL A 292 -6.32 -13.53 1.64
CA VAL A 292 -6.78 -13.56 3.04
C VAL A 292 -8.08 -14.36 3.13
N PRO A 293 -8.11 -15.50 3.83
CA PRO A 293 -9.30 -16.32 3.90
C PRO A 293 -10.35 -15.69 4.82
N SER A 294 -11.62 -15.86 4.47
CA SER A 294 -12.73 -15.52 5.37
C SER A 294 -12.97 -16.66 6.36
N ALA A 295 -12.98 -16.34 7.66
CA ALA A 295 -13.27 -17.33 8.69
C ALA A 295 -14.74 -17.79 8.61
N PRO A 296 -15.04 -19.10 8.60
CA PRO A 296 -16.42 -19.57 8.54
C PRO A 296 -17.24 -19.15 9.76
N GLN A 297 -18.44 -18.62 9.54
CA GLN A 297 -19.42 -18.30 10.59
C GLN A 297 -20.73 -19.05 10.34
N THR A 298 -21.30 -19.61 11.40
CA THR A 298 -22.59 -20.31 11.34
C THR A 298 -23.77 -19.38 11.55
N ASN A 299 -23.59 -18.31 12.31
CA ASN A 299 -24.61 -17.33 12.62
C ASN A 299 -24.01 -15.92 12.58
N ILE A 300 -24.73 -14.98 11.98
CA ILE A 300 -24.37 -13.56 11.92
C ILE A 300 -25.57 -12.79 12.44
N PHE A 301 -25.33 -11.88 13.39
CA PHE A 301 -26.35 -11.04 13.99
C PHE A 301 -25.96 -9.57 13.84
N ALA A 302 -26.88 -8.74 13.37
CA ALA A 302 -26.73 -7.30 13.46
C ALA A 302 -26.97 -6.87 14.91
N LEU A 303 -26.07 -6.06 15.45
CA LEU A 303 -26.27 -5.43 16.75
C LEU A 303 -27.26 -4.27 16.59
N ASP A 304 -28.05 -4.01 17.64
CA ASP A 304 -28.94 -2.84 17.69
C ASP A 304 -28.13 -1.57 18.00
N VAL A 305 -27.24 -1.22 17.07
CA VAL A 305 -26.35 -0.06 17.14
C VAL A 305 -26.62 0.80 15.91
N HIS A 306 -27.09 2.01 16.15
CA HIS A 306 -27.20 3.02 15.09
C HIS A 306 -25.82 3.60 14.81
N LYS A 307 -25.29 3.34 13.61
CA LYS A 307 -24.04 3.92 13.12
C LYS A 307 -24.33 5.05 12.15
N ILE A 308 -23.60 6.15 12.32
CA ILE A 308 -23.55 7.27 11.37
C ILE A 308 -22.10 7.47 11.00
N GLN A 309 -21.80 7.30 9.73
CA GLN A 309 -20.50 7.60 9.15
C GLN A 309 -20.58 8.94 8.44
N GLY A 310 -19.86 9.93 8.96
CA GLY A 310 -19.74 11.25 8.34
C GLY A 310 -18.87 11.24 7.08
N PRO A 311 -18.65 12.41 6.46
CA PRO A 311 -17.83 12.51 5.26
C PRO A 311 -16.38 12.13 5.55
N PRO A 312 -15.67 11.51 4.59
CA PRO A 312 -14.26 11.19 4.75
C PRO A 312 -13.40 12.43 5.05
N SER A 313 -12.32 12.21 5.80
CA SER A 313 -11.34 13.25 6.15
C SER A 313 -10.68 13.90 4.94
N VAL A 314 -10.49 13.14 3.85
CA VAL A 314 -9.95 13.59 2.58
C VAL A 314 -10.94 13.27 1.45
N LYS A 315 -11.20 14.24 0.57
CA LYS A 315 -12.28 14.12 -0.44
C LYS A 315 -12.00 13.10 -1.54
N TYR A 316 -10.81 13.16 -2.16
CA TYR A 316 -10.34 12.21 -3.16
C TYR A 316 -9.17 11.41 -2.60
N ARG A 317 -9.29 10.08 -2.56
CA ARG A 317 -8.37 9.17 -1.87
C ARG A 317 -8.04 8.04 -2.82
N GLY A 318 -6.77 7.81 -3.12
CA GLY A 318 -6.43 6.93 -4.21
C GLY A 318 -4.99 6.47 -4.28
N ILE A 319 -4.74 5.68 -5.33
CA ILE A 319 -3.42 5.16 -5.68
C ILE A 319 -3.06 5.55 -7.11
N PHE A 320 -1.77 5.52 -7.40
CA PHE A 320 -1.21 5.55 -8.73
C PHE A 320 -0.47 4.24 -9.00
N LEU A 321 -0.96 3.47 -9.98
CA LEU A 321 -0.23 2.33 -10.52
C LEU A 321 0.84 2.86 -11.48
N ASN A 322 2.11 2.73 -11.11
CA ASN A 322 3.25 3.26 -11.82
C ASN A 322 4.42 2.28 -11.71
N ASP A 323 5.54 2.58 -12.37
CA ASP A 323 6.78 1.81 -12.28
C ASP A 323 6.57 0.31 -12.64
N GLU A 324 5.48 0.04 -13.38
CA GLU A 324 4.73 -1.23 -13.47
C GLU A 324 5.43 -2.33 -14.27
N GLN A 325 6.69 -2.11 -14.64
CA GLN A 325 7.52 -3.01 -15.42
C GLN A 325 8.78 -3.39 -14.64
N PRO A 326 9.12 -4.69 -14.58
CA PRO A 326 8.50 -5.80 -15.32
C PRO A 326 7.30 -6.46 -14.62
N ALA A 327 7.14 -6.31 -13.30
CA ALA A 327 6.31 -7.20 -12.47
C ALA A 327 4.82 -7.18 -12.82
N LEU A 328 4.10 -6.08 -12.54
CA LEU A 328 2.67 -5.97 -12.79
C LEU A 328 2.33 -6.18 -14.26
N THR A 329 3.13 -5.62 -15.17
CA THR A 329 2.92 -5.73 -16.62
C THR A 329 2.98 -7.19 -17.09
N ASN A 330 3.98 -7.96 -16.65
CA ASN A 330 4.09 -9.36 -17.02
C ASN A 330 2.96 -10.20 -16.42
N TRP A 331 2.62 -9.97 -15.15
CA TRP A 331 1.50 -10.64 -14.50
C TRP A 331 0.16 -10.36 -15.19
N VAL A 332 -0.14 -9.09 -15.51
CA VAL A 332 -1.39 -8.74 -16.21
C VAL A 332 -1.43 -9.38 -17.60
N LYS A 333 -0.32 -9.36 -18.33
CA LYS A 333 -0.21 -10.00 -19.64
C LYS A 333 -0.50 -11.50 -19.56
N GLU A 334 0.04 -12.18 -18.55
CA GLU A 334 -0.18 -13.61 -18.34
C GLU A 334 -1.64 -13.92 -17.92
N LYS A 335 -2.19 -13.19 -16.94
CA LYS A 335 -3.49 -13.52 -16.34
C LYS A 335 -4.70 -13.00 -17.14
N TYR A 336 -4.53 -11.95 -17.93
CA TYR A 336 -5.62 -11.31 -18.67
C TYR A 336 -5.44 -11.35 -20.20
N GLY A 337 -4.32 -11.88 -20.70
CA GLY A 337 -4.12 -12.22 -22.12
C GLY A 337 -4.10 -11.03 -23.11
N GLY A 338 -3.90 -9.81 -22.62
CA GLY A 338 -4.05 -8.57 -23.41
C GLY A 338 -2.75 -7.93 -23.91
N VAL A 339 -2.88 -7.07 -24.92
CA VAL A 339 -1.92 -6.00 -25.23
C VAL A 339 -2.38 -4.78 -24.43
N GLY A 340 -1.65 -4.41 -23.37
CA GLY A 340 -2.05 -3.34 -22.44
C GLY A 340 -2.92 -3.81 -21.28
N TYR A 341 -3.57 -2.86 -20.58
CA TYR A 341 -4.31 -3.12 -19.34
C TYR A 341 -5.83 -3.07 -19.55
N VAL A 342 -6.49 -4.23 -19.44
CA VAL A 342 -7.90 -4.42 -19.81
C VAL A 342 -8.87 -4.31 -18.62
N SER A 343 -10.17 -4.19 -18.91
CA SER A 343 -11.21 -3.98 -17.88
C SER A 343 -11.36 -5.12 -16.88
N GLY A 344 -11.02 -6.36 -17.27
CA GLY A 344 -11.00 -7.51 -16.35
C GLY A 344 -10.01 -7.31 -15.19
N PHE A 345 -8.85 -6.72 -15.46
CA PHE A 345 -7.87 -6.35 -14.42
C PHE A 345 -8.38 -5.16 -13.60
N TYR A 346 -8.77 -4.08 -14.27
CA TYR A 346 -9.14 -2.85 -13.59
C TYR A 346 -10.37 -2.99 -12.69
N THR A 347 -11.35 -3.82 -13.04
CA THR A 347 -12.50 -4.08 -12.16
C THR A 347 -12.11 -4.73 -10.83
N ARG A 348 -11.03 -5.52 -10.79
CA ARG A 348 -10.44 -6.01 -9.53
C ARG A 348 -9.83 -4.88 -8.72
N VAL A 349 -9.08 -3.98 -9.38
CA VAL A 349 -8.52 -2.79 -8.72
C VAL A 349 -9.63 -1.88 -8.18
N PHE A 350 -10.72 -1.68 -8.93
CA PHE A 350 -11.85 -0.87 -8.50
C PHE A 350 -12.55 -1.46 -7.28
N GLU A 351 -12.78 -2.78 -7.25
CA GLU A 351 -13.33 -3.47 -6.08
C GLU A 351 -12.44 -3.27 -4.85
N LEU A 352 -11.12 -3.48 -4.99
CA LEU A 352 -10.17 -3.27 -3.89
C LEU A 352 -10.21 -1.83 -3.36
N LEU A 353 -10.16 -0.83 -4.25
CA LEU A 353 -10.22 0.57 -3.84
C LEU A 353 -11.50 0.88 -3.05
N LEU A 354 -12.65 0.40 -3.51
CA LEU A 354 -13.91 0.64 -2.78
C LEU A 354 -13.95 -0.06 -1.43
N ARG A 355 -13.40 -1.29 -1.32
CA ARG A 355 -13.26 -2.01 -0.04
C ARG A 355 -12.30 -1.31 0.92
N LEU A 356 -11.26 -0.65 0.39
CA LEU A 356 -10.36 0.24 1.15
C LEU A 356 -10.92 1.66 1.34
N ARG A 357 -12.21 1.88 1.02
CA ARG A 357 -12.90 3.18 1.16
C ARG A 357 -12.26 4.32 0.35
N ALA A 358 -11.52 3.98 -0.70
CA ALA A 358 -10.93 4.88 -1.69
C ALA A 358 -11.90 5.15 -2.86
N ASN A 359 -11.64 6.22 -3.61
CA ASN A 359 -12.49 6.65 -4.72
C ASN A 359 -11.70 7.21 -5.92
N TYR A 360 -10.37 7.27 -5.87
CA TYR A 360 -9.54 7.92 -6.89
C TYR A 360 -8.46 6.98 -7.44
N LEU A 361 -8.18 7.06 -8.73
CA LEU A 361 -7.15 6.25 -9.38
C LEU A 361 -6.42 7.02 -10.48
N TRP A 362 -5.10 6.94 -10.46
CA TRP A 362 -4.26 7.14 -11.64
C TRP A 362 -3.89 5.76 -12.21
N PRO A 363 -4.28 5.44 -13.46
CA PRO A 363 -4.02 4.15 -14.07
C PRO A 363 -2.57 4.03 -14.54
N THR A 364 -2.16 2.81 -14.93
CA THR A 364 -0.85 2.56 -15.54
C THR A 364 -0.67 3.37 -16.83
N MET A 365 0.55 3.81 -17.09
CA MET A 365 0.81 4.78 -18.16
C MET A 365 2.16 4.66 -18.88
N TRP A 366 3.11 3.82 -18.44
CA TRP A 366 4.43 3.72 -19.06
C TRP A 366 4.37 3.26 -20.52
N ASP A 367 3.64 2.17 -20.75
CA ASP A 367 3.37 1.65 -22.10
C ASP A 367 1.90 1.27 -22.29
N SER A 368 1.01 2.03 -21.66
CA SER A 368 -0.44 1.80 -21.68
C SER A 368 -1.24 3.08 -21.89
N MET A 369 -2.48 2.89 -22.32
CA MET A 369 -3.43 3.96 -22.57
C MET A 369 -4.78 3.54 -22.02
N PHE A 370 -5.06 3.78 -20.73
CA PHE A 370 -6.26 3.30 -20.02
C PHE A 370 -7.56 3.36 -20.84
N ALA A 371 -7.85 4.50 -21.48
CA ALA A 371 -9.09 4.69 -22.25
C ALA A 371 -9.12 3.99 -23.62
N LEU A 372 -7.97 3.54 -24.12
CA LEU A 372 -7.79 2.98 -25.47
C LEU A 372 -7.38 1.50 -25.47
N ASP A 373 -6.69 1.02 -24.44
CA ASP A 373 -6.33 -0.39 -24.27
C ASP A 373 -7.59 -1.25 -24.15
N ASP A 374 -8.61 -0.74 -23.45
CA ASP A 374 -9.97 -1.26 -23.44
C ASP A 374 -10.97 -0.12 -23.26
N THR A 375 -11.85 0.09 -24.23
CA THR A 375 -12.86 1.18 -24.21
C THR A 375 -13.90 1.03 -23.09
N LYS A 376 -13.95 -0.12 -22.41
CA LYS A 376 -14.79 -0.37 -21.24
C LYS A 376 -14.19 0.18 -19.94
N ASN A 377 -12.89 0.45 -19.89
CA ASN A 377 -12.19 0.87 -18.67
C ASN A 377 -12.83 2.12 -18.04
N GLN A 378 -13.02 3.19 -18.83
CA GLN A 378 -13.64 4.44 -18.35
C GLN A 378 -15.11 4.28 -17.90
N PRO A 379 -16.03 3.70 -18.72
CA PRO A 379 -17.41 3.45 -18.28
C PRO A 379 -17.53 2.59 -17.02
N LEU A 380 -16.66 1.58 -16.87
CA LEU A 380 -16.69 0.69 -15.71
C LEU A 380 -16.17 1.39 -14.45
N ALA A 381 -15.14 2.23 -14.55
CA ALA A 381 -14.69 3.07 -13.44
C ALA A 381 -15.85 3.93 -12.91
N ASP A 382 -16.55 4.65 -13.78
CA ASP A 382 -17.71 5.48 -13.42
C ASP A 382 -18.86 4.66 -12.81
N THR A 383 -19.13 3.48 -13.37
CA THR A 383 -20.14 2.55 -12.86
C THR A 383 -19.82 2.11 -11.44
N TYR A 384 -18.57 1.75 -11.16
CA TYR A 384 -18.09 1.41 -9.81
C TYR A 384 -18.09 2.62 -8.88
N GLY A 385 -17.95 3.84 -9.43
CA GLY A 385 -17.79 5.07 -8.68
C GLY A 385 -16.33 5.46 -8.46
N ILE A 386 -15.38 4.93 -9.23
CA ILE A 386 -13.99 5.37 -9.19
C ILE A 386 -13.85 6.62 -10.05
N VAL A 387 -13.47 7.73 -9.41
CA VAL A 387 -13.09 8.97 -10.06
C VAL A 387 -11.74 8.74 -10.75
N MET A 388 -11.71 8.95 -12.07
CA MET A 388 -10.48 8.78 -12.82
C MET A 388 -9.69 10.09 -12.86
N GLY A 389 -8.39 10.00 -12.57
CA GLY A 389 -7.41 11.03 -12.84
C GLY A 389 -6.30 10.51 -13.76
N THR A 390 -5.29 11.34 -13.95
CA THR A 390 -4.05 11.03 -14.66
C THR A 390 -2.88 11.66 -13.91
N SER A 391 -1.66 11.15 -14.12
CA SER A 391 -0.48 11.75 -13.48
C SER A 391 -0.33 13.23 -13.84
N HIS A 392 0.49 13.96 -13.08
CA HIS A 392 0.65 15.41 -13.26
C HIS A 392 1.24 15.86 -14.60
N THR A 393 1.62 14.93 -15.47
CA THR A 393 2.15 15.22 -16.82
C THR A 393 1.13 14.98 -17.94
N GLU A 394 -0.08 14.53 -17.59
CA GLU A 394 -1.06 13.94 -18.51
C GLU A 394 -2.36 14.75 -18.55
N PRO A 395 -2.34 16.00 -19.04
CA PRO A 395 -3.45 16.92 -18.89
C PRO A 395 -4.72 16.51 -19.65
N LEU A 396 -5.87 16.87 -19.09
CA LEU A 396 -7.21 16.69 -19.65
C LEU A 396 -7.51 15.26 -20.15
N MET A 397 -7.19 14.26 -19.32
CA MET A 397 -7.52 12.84 -19.54
C MET A 397 -6.86 12.23 -20.78
N ARG A 398 -5.60 12.60 -21.01
CA ARG A 398 -4.74 12.09 -22.09
C ARG A 398 -3.46 11.51 -21.50
N SER A 399 -3.21 10.23 -21.74
CA SER A 399 -1.98 9.61 -21.23
C SER A 399 -0.73 10.03 -22.02
N THR A 400 0.44 9.86 -21.42
CA THR A 400 1.75 10.14 -22.02
C THR A 400 1.95 9.34 -23.32
N LYS A 401 1.47 8.09 -23.35
CA LYS A 401 1.55 7.27 -24.56
C LYS A 401 0.64 7.79 -25.67
N GLU A 402 -0.56 8.29 -25.34
CA GLU A 402 -1.43 8.95 -26.33
C GLU A 402 -0.76 10.19 -26.92
N GLN A 403 -0.08 10.98 -26.08
CA GLN A 403 0.64 12.17 -26.53
C GLN A 403 1.66 11.80 -27.63
N SER A 404 2.50 10.80 -27.38
CA SER A 404 3.52 10.35 -28.35
C SER A 404 2.95 9.82 -29.68
N LYS A 405 1.71 9.33 -29.67
CA LYS A 405 1.09 8.64 -30.80
C LYS A 405 0.13 9.50 -31.62
N TYR A 406 -0.56 10.44 -30.98
CA TYR A 406 -1.69 11.16 -31.60
C TYR A 406 -1.52 12.67 -31.68
N VAL A 407 -0.52 13.25 -31.00
CA VAL A 407 -0.21 14.67 -31.20
C VAL A 407 0.46 14.84 -32.57
N SER A 408 -0.13 15.67 -33.43
CA SER A 408 0.51 16.06 -34.68
C SER A 408 1.54 17.16 -34.40
N GLY A 409 2.82 16.92 -34.69
CA GLY A 409 3.92 17.84 -34.39
C GLY A 409 4.56 17.62 -33.02
N SER A 410 5.45 18.52 -32.60
CA SER A 410 6.15 18.44 -31.31
C SER A 410 5.21 18.69 -30.12
N TRP A 411 5.50 18.08 -28.96
CA TRP A 411 4.87 18.46 -27.69
C TRP A 411 5.51 19.74 -27.14
N ASP A 412 5.17 20.86 -27.78
CA ASP A 412 5.69 22.18 -27.45
C ASP A 412 4.59 23.22 -27.59
N TRP A 413 4.29 23.92 -26.50
CA TRP A 413 3.17 24.86 -26.48
C TRP A 413 3.38 26.04 -27.42
N THR A 414 4.61 26.54 -27.50
CA THR A 414 4.95 27.73 -28.29
C THR A 414 4.81 27.50 -29.79
N SER A 415 5.33 26.38 -30.29
CA SER A 415 5.36 26.07 -31.73
C SER A 415 4.16 25.25 -32.22
N ASN A 416 3.45 24.55 -31.34
CA ASN A 416 2.42 23.57 -31.73
C ASN A 416 1.07 23.72 -30.98
N LYS A 417 0.79 24.92 -30.44
CA LYS A 417 -0.41 25.24 -29.65
C LYS A 417 -1.72 24.67 -30.21
N ALA A 418 -2.00 24.89 -31.50
CA ALA A 418 -3.28 24.50 -32.09
C ALA A 418 -3.54 22.99 -32.08
N ASN A 419 -2.52 22.19 -32.37
CA ASN A 419 -2.62 20.72 -32.37
C ASN A 419 -2.74 20.18 -30.94
N ILE A 420 -2.04 20.80 -29.98
CA ILE A 420 -2.16 20.45 -28.55
C ILE A 420 -3.58 20.76 -28.05
N ILE A 421 -4.12 21.95 -28.34
CA ILE A 421 -5.50 22.32 -27.97
C ILE A 421 -6.50 21.30 -28.53
N LYS A 422 -6.37 20.91 -29.79
CA LYS A 422 -7.22 19.88 -30.40
C LYS A 422 -7.11 18.55 -29.66
N PHE A 423 -5.88 18.08 -29.44
CA PHE A 423 -5.60 16.83 -28.73
C PHE A 423 -6.24 16.79 -27.33
N LEU A 424 -6.06 17.86 -26.56
CA LEU A 424 -6.63 17.99 -25.21
C LEU A 424 -8.16 18.11 -25.22
N THR A 425 -8.72 18.85 -26.18
CA THR A 425 -10.18 18.96 -26.38
C THR A 425 -10.82 17.59 -26.63
N ASP A 426 -10.19 16.77 -27.46
CA ASP A 426 -10.69 15.42 -27.75
C ASP A 426 -10.60 14.49 -26.53
N GLY A 427 -9.60 14.68 -25.65
CA GLY A 427 -9.50 13.98 -24.37
C GLY A 427 -10.64 14.35 -23.42
N ALA A 428 -10.89 15.65 -23.24
CA ALA A 428 -12.01 16.16 -22.44
C ALA A 428 -13.37 15.68 -22.96
N LYS A 429 -13.57 15.65 -24.29
CA LYS A 429 -14.82 15.15 -24.92
C LYS A 429 -15.04 13.66 -24.63
N ARG A 430 -13.97 12.85 -24.70
CA ARG A 430 -14.03 11.42 -24.40
C ARG A 430 -14.38 11.17 -22.93
N ALA A 431 -13.83 11.97 -22.03
CA ALA A 431 -14.05 11.84 -20.58
C ALA A 431 -15.38 12.44 -20.08
N LYS A 432 -16.00 13.37 -20.83
CA LYS A 432 -17.24 14.09 -20.45
C LYS A 432 -18.35 13.23 -19.81
N PRO A 433 -18.65 12.01 -20.27
CA PRO A 433 -19.75 11.22 -19.71
C PRO A 433 -19.46 10.63 -18.32
N TYR A 434 -18.22 10.72 -17.83
CA TYR A 434 -17.73 9.98 -16.67
C TYR A 434 -17.17 10.92 -15.60
N GLU A 435 -17.27 10.52 -14.33
CA GLU A 435 -16.68 11.25 -13.21
C GLU A 435 -15.14 11.29 -13.32
N SER A 436 -14.58 12.49 -13.53
CA SER A 436 -13.16 12.70 -13.77
C SER A 436 -12.62 13.88 -12.98
N LEU A 437 -11.34 13.81 -12.60
CA LEU A 437 -10.59 14.89 -12.00
C LEU A 437 -9.49 15.33 -12.97
N TYR A 438 -9.64 16.51 -13.58
CA TYR A 438 -8.90 16.91 -14.78
C TYR A 438 -7.54 17.53 -14.46
N THR A 439 -6.45 16.85 -14.87
CA THR A 439 -5.06 17.34 -14.81
C THR A 439 -4.87 18.61 -15.62
N MET A 440 -4.40 19.65 -14.92
CA MET A 440 -4.10 20.97 -15.48
C MET A 440 -2.58 21.17 -15.59
N GLY A 441 -2.19 22.18 -16.36
CA GLY A 441 -0.81 22.49 -16.66
C GLY A 441 -0.22 21.63 -17.77
N MET A 442 1.07 21.77 -18.00
CA MET A 442 1.82 21.03 -19.02
C MET A 442 3.29 20.98 -18.60
N ARG A 443 3.93 19.82 -18.76
CA ARG A 443 5.40 19.65 -18.64
C ARG A 443 5.98 19.17 -19.97
N GLY A 444 7.30 19.05 -20.03
CA GLY A 444 7.99 18.40 -21.14
C GLY A 444 7.61 16.91 -21.26
N SER A 445 7.95 16.30 -22.39
CA SER A 445 7.61 14.89 -22.65
C SER A 445 8.35 13.94 -21.68
N GLY A 446 7.68 12.90 -21.19
CA GLY A 446 8.30 11.86 -20.35
C GLY A 446 8.74 12.35 -18.97
N ASP A 447 7.92 13.14 -18.29
CA ASP A 447 8.19 13.72 -16.96
C ASP A 447 9.43 14.64 -16.86
N THR A 448 9.82 15.24 -17.99
CA THR A 448 10.94 16.18 -18.06
C THR A 448 10.50 17.65 -17.98
N ALA A 449 11.38 18.53 -17.51
CA ALA A 449 11.16 19.96 -17.61
C ALA A 449 11.22 20.39 -19.09
N SER A 450 10.31 21.28 -19.51
CA SER A 450 10.37 21.88 -20.85
C SER A 450 11.22 23.14 -20.83
N SER A 451 12.15 23.27 -21.78
CA SER A 451 12.97 24.49 -21.96
C SER A 451 12.20 25.68 -22.50
N THR A 452 10.99 25.48 -23.05
CA THR A 452 10.16 26.52 -23.65
C THR A 452 9.02 26.97 -22.74
N LEU A 453 8.73 26.22 -21.67
CA LEU A 453 7.69 26.57 -20.71
C LEU A 453 8.25 27.44 -19.58
N ASN A 454 7.54 28.51 -19.28
CA ASN A 454 7.80 29.42 -18.17
C ASN A 454 6.46 29.82 -17.52
N ALA A 455 6.50 30.65 -16.48
CA ALA A 455 5.29 31.06 -15.77
C ALA A 455 4.22 31.68 -16.69
N ALA A 456 4.60 32.51 -17.67
CA ALA A 456 3.64 33.15 -18.56
C ALA A 456 2.98 32.16 -19.53
N SER A 457 3.77 31.26 -20.14
CA SER A 457 3.22 30.24 -21.03
C SER A 457 2.39 29.20 -20.28
N LEU A 458 2.75 28.84 -19.05
CA LEU A 458 1.92 27.95 -18.21
C LEU A 458 0.59 28.58 -17.80
N ALA A 459 0.56 29.88 -17.51
CA ALA A 459 -0.70 30.59 -17.27
C ALA A 459 -1.61 30.58 -18.51
N ASP A 460 -1.03 30.73 -19.72
CA ASP A 460 -1.76 30.62 -20.99
C ASP A 460 -2.26 29.18 -21.24
N VAL A 461 -1.44 28.15 -20.97
CA VAL A 461 -1.84 26.73 -21.03
C VAL A 461 -3.09 26.49 -20.17
N VAL A 462 -3.04 26.89 -18.89
CA VAL A 462 -4.14 26.63 -17.95
C VAL A 462 -5.40 27.42 -18.32
N SER A 463 -5.24 28.66 -18.79
CA SER A 463 -6.36 29.46 -19.31
C SER A 463 -7.06 28.76 -20.49
N GLU A 464 -6.30 28.25 -21.46
CA GLU A 464 -6.87 27.49 -22.58
C GLU A 464 -7.51 26.17 -22.13
N GLN A 465 -6.91 25.46 -21.16
CA GLN A 465 -7.50 24.25 -20.60
C GLN A 465 -8.84 24.54 -19.91
N GLN A 466 -8.97 25.62 -19.13
CA GLN A 466 -10.25 26.01 -18.53
C GLN A 466 -11.30 26.42 -19.58
N LYS A 467 -10.90 27.02 -20.71
CA LYS A 467 -11.81 27.26 -21.86
C LYS A 467 -12.28 25.96 -22.49
N ILE A 468 -11.37 24.99 -22.66
CA ILE A 468 -11.73 23.64 -23.15
C ILE A 468 -12.76 23.02 -22.21
N LEU A 469 -12.49 22.97 -20.90
CA LEU A 469 -13.40 22.38 -19.93
C LEU A 469 -14.76 23.08 -19.91
N SER A 470 -14.78 24.41 -19.89
CA SER A 470 -16.02 25.21 -19.90
C SER A 470 -16.85 24.97 -21.16
N SER A 471 -16.21 24.81 -22.32
CA SER A 471 -16.91 24.59 -23.60
C SER A 471 -17.37 23.14 -23.80
N VAL A 472 -16.58 22.16 -23.35
CA VAL A 472 -16.86 20.74 -23.56
C VAL A 472 -17.82 20.20 -22.49
N ILE A 473 -17.49 20.41 -21.22
CA ILE A 473 -18.25 19.88 -20.08
C ILE A 473 -19.48 20.74 -19.85
N GLY A 474 -19.32 22.06 -19.91
CA GLY A 474 -20.37 23.05 -19.61
C GLY A 474 -20.48 23.33 -18.11
N GLY A 475 -21.27 24.36 -17.75
CA GLY A 475 -21.47 24.76 -16.36
C GLY A 475 -20.42 25.75 -15.84
N ASN A 476 -20.37 25.91 -14.52
CA ASN A 476 -19.42 26.80 -13.86
C ASN A 476 -18.07 26.08 -13.71
N ILE A 477 -16.99 26.66 -14.24
CA ILE A 477 -15.63 26.08 -14.16
C ILE A 477 -15.23 25.72 -12.73
N SER A 478 -15.65 26.51 -11.74
CA SER A 478 -15.36 26.27 -10.32
C SER A 478 -16.02 25.02 -9.74
N THR A 479 -16.95 24.39 -10.47
CA THR A 479 -17.59 23.12 -10.08
C THR A 479 -16.99 21.91 -10.79
N ILE A 480 -16.14 22.11 -11.79
CA ILE A 480 -15.45 21.05 -12.52
C ILE A 480 -14.16 20.70 -11.74
N PRO A 481 -13.99 19.45 -11.25
CA PRO A 481 -12.81 19.07 -10.48
C PRO A 481 -11.52 19.20 -11.28
N GLN A 482 -10.63 20.05 -10.80
CA GLN A 482 -9.34 20.35 -11.41
C GLN A 482 -8.24 20.27 -10.35
N MET A 483 -7.06 19.82 -10.75
CA MET A 483 -5.84 19.92 -9.95
C MET A 483 -4.65 20.33 -10.80
N TRP A 484 -3.65 20.89 -10.14
CA TRP A 484 -2.36 21.13 -10.75
C TRP A 484 -1.28 20.75 -9.75
N CYS A 485 -0.48 19.75 -10.10
CA CYS A 485 0.70 19.41 -9.31
C CYS A 485 1.80 20.42 -9.52
N LEU A 486 2.21 21.08 -8.44
CA LEU A 486 3.29 22.05 -8.43
C LEU A 486 4.63 21.32 -8.30
N TYR A 487 4.89 20.42 -9.25
CA TYR A 487 6.00 19.47 -9.22
C TYR A 487 7.28 20.08 -9.76
N LYS A 488 8.39 19.90 -9.04
CA LYS A 488 9.74 20.35 -9.42
C LYS A 488 9.73 21.83 -9.87
N GLU A 489 10.19 22.14 -11.08
CA GLU A 489 10.35 23.50 -11.58
C GLU A 489 9.07 24.36 -11.53
N VAL A 490 7.88 23.72 -11.64
CA VAL A 490 6.59 24.41 -11.60
C VAL A 490 6.33 25.01 -10.22
N GLY A 491 6.77 24.33 -9.16
CA GLY A 491 6.72 24.87 -7.80
C GLY A 491 7.56 26.15 -7.67
N GLY A 492 8.74 26.19 -8.30
CA GLY A 492 9.58 27.38 -8.34
C GLY A 492 8.90 28.56 -9.06
N TYR A 493 8.13 28.29 -10.11
CA TYR A 493 7.33 29.32 -10.79
C TYR A 493 6.20 29.84 -9.90
N TYR A 494 5.50 28.96 -9.18
CA TYR A 494 4.48 29.33 -8.21
C TYR A 494 5.04 30.26 -7.12
N GLN A 495 6.17 29.87 -6.52
CA GLN A 495 6.87 30.69 -5.53
C GLN A 495 7.27 32.07 -6.07
N LYS A 496 7.60 32.16 -7.36
CA LYS A 496 7.98 33.42 -8.06
C LYS A 496 6.78 34.21 -8.61
N GLY A 497 5.55 33.81 -8.28
CA GLY A 497 4.35 34.61 -8.55
C GLY A 497 3.46 34.14 -9.70
N LEU A 498 3.68 32.93 -10.25
CA LEU A 498 2.72 32.28 -11.15
C LEU A 498 1.34 32.23 -10.48
N LYS A 499 0.34 32.84 -11.12
CA LYS A 499 -1.03 32.86 -10.62
C LYS A 499 -1.75 31.58 -11.03
N VAL A 500 -2.23 30.83 -10.04
CA VAL A 500 -3.08 29.65 -10.23
C VAL A 500 -4.52 30.04 -9.92
N PRO A 501 -5.49 29.83 -10.84
CA PRO A 501 -6.91 30.04 -10.60
C PRO A 501 -7.36 29.42 -9.27
N ASP A 502 -8.24 30.11 -8.56
CA ASP A 502 -8.53 29.77 -7.16
C ASP A 502 -9.30 28.45 -7.00
N ASP A 503 -10.06 28.06 -8.01
CA ASP A 503 -10.83 26.81 -8.10
C ASP A 503 -9.99 25.55 -8.41
N ILE A 504 -8.71 25.72 -8.78
CA ILE A 504 -7.81 24.59 -9.04
C ILE A 504 -7.17 24.13 -7.73
N THR A 505 -7.31 22.84 -7.44
CA THR A 505 -6.65 22.18 -6.31
C THR A 505 -5.14 22.23 -6.49
N LEU A 506 -4.41 22.77 -5.51
CA LEU A 506 -2.95 22.69 -5.50
C LEU A 506 -2.53 21.31 -5.01
N LEU A 507 -1.93 20.50 -5.88
CA LEU A 507 -1.39 19.20 -5.49
C LEU A 507 0.09 19.37 -5.16
N TRP A 508 0.45 19.20 -3.89
CA TRP A 508 1.84 19.20 -3.44
C TRP A 508 2.44 17.80 -3.60
N SER A 509 3.74 17.71 -3.78
CA SER A 509 4.43 16.41 -3.87
C SER A 509 5.37 16.24 -2.68
N ASP A 510 5.56 15.00 -2.28
CA ASP A 510 6.76 14.63 -1.55
C ASP A 510 8.00 14.72 -2.44
N ASP A 511 9.16 14.41 -1.89
CA ASP A 511 10.45 14.38 -2.58
C ASP A 511 10.71 13.06 -3.33
N ASN A 512 9.65 12.30 -3.62
CA ASN A 512 9.68 10.93 -4.13
C ASN A 512 10.25 9.89 -3.15
N SER A 513 10.39 10.21 -1.87
CA SER A 513 10.90 9.31 -0.83
C SER A 513 10.14 9.44 0.50
N GLY A 514 8.90 9.95 0.42
CA GLY A 514 8.01 10.12 1.55
C GLY A 514 8.39 11.27 2.46
N ASN A 515 8.97 12.37 1.94
CA ASN A 515 9.15 13.60 2.71
C ASN A 515 8.49 14.78 1.97
N MET A 516 7.49 15.40 2.59
CA MET A 516 6.74 16.50 1.96
C MET A 516 7.65 17.70 1.68
N GLN A 517 7.70 18.16 0.43
CA GLN A 517 8.53 19.31 0.04
C GLN A 517 7.89 20.65 0.43
N ARG A 518 6.56 20.72 0.38
CA ARG A 518 5.76 21.92 0.67
C ARG A 518 4.37 21.50 1.10
N LEU A 519 3.83 22.17 2.10
CA LEU A 519 2.42 22.05 2.51
C LEU A 519 1.78 23.43 2.56
N PRO A 520 0.45 23.56 2.46
CA PRO A 520 -0.22 24.86 2.43
C PRO A 520 0.21 25.78 3.58
N ILE A 521 0.38 27.07 3.29
CA ILE A 521 0.62 28.10 4.31
C ILE A 521 -0.70 28.83 4.64
N PRO A 522 -0.79 29.57 5.77
CA PRO A 522 -2.06 30.18 6.19
C PRO A 522 -2.77 31.03 5.13
N SER A 523 -2.02 31.74 4.28
CA SER A 523 -2.59 32.54 3.17
C SER A 523 -3.24 31.71 2.06
N GLU A 524 -2.99 30.41 2.01
CA GLU A 524 -3.51 29.47 0.99
C GLU A 524 -4.68 28.63 1.51
N PHE A 525 -4.97 28.63 2.82
CA PHE A 525 -6.03 27.81 3.41
C PHE A 525 -7.44 28.15 2.90
N GLY A 526 -7.64 29.39 2.43
CA GLY A 526 -8.93 29.88 1.94
C GLY A 526 -9.20 29.65 0.44
N ARG A 527 -8.27 29.02 -0.31
CA ARG A 527 -8.45 28.76 -1.74
C ARG A 527 -9.65 27.86 -1.99
N LEU A 528 -10.50 28.19 -2.97
CA LEU A 528 -11.70 27.42 -3.33
C LEU A 528 -11.38 25.97 -3.68
N GLY A 529 -10.33 25.74 -4.47
CA GLY A 529 -9.86 24.40 -4.84
C GLY A 529 -9.14 23.65 -3.73
N GLY A 530 -8.80 24.32 -2.62
CA GLY A 530 -8.01 23.74 -1.53
C GLY A 530 -6.66 23.19 -1.99
N ALA A 531 -6.17 22.16 -1.28
CA ALA A 531 -4.91 21.50 -1.59
C ALA A 531 -4.96 19.99 -1.32
N GLY A 532 -4.04 19.26 -1.93
CA GLY A 532 -3.83 17.83 -1.73
C GLY A 532 -2.35 17.46 -1.79
N VAL A 533 -2.05 16.16 -1.72
CA VAL A 533 -0.71 15.60 -1.85
C VAL A 533 -0.64 14.40 -2.79
N TYR A 534 0.51 14.32 -3.46
CA TYR A 534 1.03 13.14 -4.16
C TYR A 534 2.24 12.60 -3.38
N TYR A 535 2.13 11.37 -2.92
CA TYR A 535 3.12 10.70 -2.05
C TYR A 535 3.70 9.46 -2.74
N HIS A 536 4.84 8.92 -2.27
CA HIS A 536 5.46 7.74 -2.87
C HIS A 536 5.71 6.60 -1.87
N PHE A 537 5.26 5.39 -2.24
CA PHE A 537 5.69 4.12 -1.67
C PHE A 537 6.59 3.30 -2.61
N ASP A 538 6.67 3.72 -3.87
CA ASP A 538 7.52 3.19 -4.93
C ASP A 538 8.07 4.37 -5.75
N TYR A 539 9.28 4.22 -6.31
CA TYR A 539 9.84 5.25 -7.17
C TYR A 539 10.94 4.75 -8.13
N VAL A 540 10.93 5.30 -9.34
CA VAL A 540 12.02 5.23 -10.32
C VAL A 540 12.69 6.60 -10.48
N GLY A 541 13.93 6.71 -10.01
CA GLY A 541 14.72 7.94 -10.11
C GLY A 541 15.81 8.05 -9.04
N ASP A 542 16.26 9.29 -8.83
CA ASP A 542 17.30 9.60 -7.84
C ASP A 542 16.80 9.45 -6.39
N PRO A 543 17.69 9.18 -5.42
CA PRO A 543 19.12 8.86 -5.61
C PRO A 543 19.33 7.43 -6.12
N ARG A 544 18.28 6.60 -6.03
CA ARG A 544 18.18 5.24 -6.56
C ARG A 544 16.72 4.80 -6.54
N ASN A 545 16.33 3.99 -7.52
CA ASN A 545 15.01 3.36 -7.50
C ASN A 545 14.81 2.55 -6.19
N TYR A 546 13.57 2.48 -5.73
CA TYR A 546 13.15 1.49 -4.74
C TYR A 546 11.80 0.93 -5.19
N LYS A 547 11.81 -0.29 -5.73
CA LYS A 547 10.67 -0.82 -6.48
C LYS A 547 10.44 -2.33 -6.37
N TRP A 548 11.15 -2.99 -5.45
CA TRP A 548 11.06 -4.44 -5.29
C TRP A 548 10.00 -4.88 -4.27
N ILE A 549 10.20 -4.54 -2.99
CA ILE A 549 9.29 -4.90 -1.90
C ILE A 549 9.18 -3.74 -0.90
N ASN A 550 8.24 -3.86 0.04
CA ASN A 550 7.95 -2.83 1.04
C ASN A 550 9.19 -2.37 1.83
N THR A 551 9.40 -1.06 1.88
CA THR A 551 10.43 -0.39 2.69
C THR A 551 9.85 0.86 3.39
N ILE A 552 8.54 0.88 3.57
CA ILE A 552 7.77 2.01 4.06
C ILE A 552 7.48 1.79 5.54
N SER A 553 7.89 2.76 6.37
CA SER A 553 7.54 2.81 7.79
C SER A 553 6.15 3.43 7.94
N PRO A 554 5.18 2.72 8.54
CA PRO A 554 3.86 3.28 8.85
C PRO A 554 3.95 4.52 9.75
N GLN A 555 4.92 4.59 10.68
CA GLN A 555 5.14 5.72 11.58
C GLN A 555 5.64 6.95 10.84
N LYS A 556 6.57 6.77 9.88
CA LYS A 556 7.02 7.86 9.02
C LYS A 556 5.85 8.40 8.18
N THR A 557 5.08 7.50 7.57
CA THR A 557 3.90 7.90 6.79
C THR A 557 2.89 8.63 7.67
N TRP A 558 2.62 8.14 8.89
CA TRP A 558 1.74 8.84 9.84
C TRP A 558 2.25 10.25 10.16
N GLU A 559 3.54 10.42 10.47
CA GLU A 559 4.12 11.71 10.82
C GLU A 559 3.94 12.74 9.69
N GLN A 560 4.26 12.37 8.44
CA GLN A 560 4.09 13.24 7.28
C GLN A 560 2.63 13.53 6.95
N MET A 561 1.77 12.51 7.02
CA MET A 561 0.37 12.63 6.60
C MET A 561 -0.50 13.31 7.67
N HIS A 562 -0.16 13.17 8.95
CA HIS A 562 -0.76 13.94 10.05
C HIS A 562 -0.48 15.44 9.89
N MET A 563 0.77 15.81 9.61
CA MET A 563 1.12 17.20 9.28
C MET A 563 0.37 17.71 8.05
N THR A 564 0.31 16.89 6.99
CA THR A 564 -0.44 17.19 5.76
C THR A 564 -1.91 17.51 6.03
N TYR A 565 -2.58 16.66 6.82
CA TYR A 565 -3.97 16.86 7.20
C TYR A 565 -4.16 18.10 8.06
N ALA A 566 -3.30 18.29 9.07
CA ALA A 566 -3.36 19.41 9.99
C ALA A 566 -3.17 20.77 9.28
N LEU A 567 -2.43 20.80 8.17
CA LEU A 567 -2.17 21.97 7.34
C LEU A 567 -3.12 22.10 6.13
N ASN A 568 -4.34 21.57 6.24
CA ASN A 568 -5.46 21.75 5.29
C ASN A 568 -5.25 21.20 3.86
N ALA A 569 -4.28 20.32 3.62
CA ALA A 569 -4.18 19.58 2.36
C ALA A 569 -5.12 18.36 2.37
N ARG A 570 -6.44 18.59 2.28
CA ARG A 570 -7.51 17.59 2.49
C ARG A 570 -8.35 17.27 1.24
N GLN A 571 -7.99 17.80 0.09
CA GLN A 571 -8.76 17.59 -1.14
C GLN A 571 -8.40 16.30 -1.85
N ILE A 572 -7.10 16.04 -2.05
CA ILE A 572 -6.61 14.87 -2.80
C ILE A 572 -5.47 14.25 -2.04
N TRP A 573 -5.57 12.99 -1.64
CA TRP A 573 -4.43 12.17 -1.22
C TRP A 573 -4.29 11.02 -2.21
N ILE A 574 -3.17 11.02 -2.95
CA ILE A 574 -2.83 9.96 -3.89
C ILE A 574 -1.40 9.49 -3.64
N VAL A 575 -1.18 8.19 -3.69
CA VAL A 575 0.14 7.59 -3.44
C VAL A 575 0.58 6.71 -4.61
N ASN A 576 1.82 6.84 -5.06
CA ASN A 576 2.45 5.90 -5.99
C ASN A 576 2.68 4.57 -5.26
N VAL A 577 2.11 3.49 -5.79
CA VAL A 577 2.17 2.15 -5.20
C VAL A 577 2.89 1.14 -6.09
N GLY A 578 3.63 1.61 -7.10
CA GLY A 578 4.33 0.73 -8.02
C GLY A 578 3.38 -0.29 -8.66
N ASP A 579 3.75 -1.56 -8.51
CA ASP A 579 3.02 -2.74 -8.95
C ASP A 579 1.81 -3.13 -8.08
N LEU A 580 1.45 -2.32 -7.08
CA LEU A 580 0.46 -2.56 -6.01
C LEU A 580 0.91 -3.63 -4.99
N LYS A 581 1.33 -4.81 -5.44
CA LYS A 581 1.96 -5.82 -4.57
C LYS A 581 3.49 -5.61 -4.57
N PRO A 582 4.19 -5.81 -3.45
CA PRO A 582 3.70 -6.21 -2.13
C PRO A 582 3.62 -5.01 -1.15
N LEU A 583 2.80 -4.01 -1.47
CA LEU A 583 2.63 -2.77 -0.68
C LEU A 583 1.27 -2.70 0.05
N GLU A 584 0.62 -3.84 0.30
CA GLU A 584 -0.73 -3.91 0.85
C GLU A 584 -0.86 -3.18 2.19
N ILE A 585 0.08 -3.41 3.11
CA ILE A 585 0.08 -2.81 4.46
C ILE A 585 0.16 -1.27 4.40
N PRO A 586 1.18 -0.65 3.78
CA PRO A 586 1.26 0.82 3.73
C PRO A 586 0.12 1.44 2.92
N ILE A 587 -0.39 0.79 1.87
CA ILE A 587 -1.57 1.25 1.11
C ILE A 587 -2.80 1.32 2.02
N ASN A 588 -3.08 0.25 2.76
CA ASN A 588 -4.23 0.19 3.65
C ASN A 588 -4.13 1.26 4.75
N HIS A 589 -2.95 1.43 5.37
CA HIS A 589 -2.75 2.45 6.40
C HIS A 589 -2.98 3.86 5.86
N PHE A 590 -2.44 4.16 4.67
CA PHE A 590 -2.62 5.45 4.01
C PHE A 590 -4.09 5.78 3.72
N LEU A 591 -4.83 4.80 3.19
CA LEU A 591 -6.23 5.00 2.81
C LEU A 591 -7.17 5.05 4.03
N ASP A 592 -6.89 4.29 5.09
CA ASP A 592 -7.66 4.41 6.33
C ASP A 592 -7.43 5.77 7.02
N MET A 593 -6.19 6.29 7.02
CA MET A 593 -5.90 7.66 7.48
C MET A 593 -6.66 8.71 6.64
N ALA A 594 -6.66 8.54 5.31
CA ALA A 594 -7.36 9.45 4.40
C ALA A 594 -8.88 9.39 4.60
N TYR A 595 -9.42 8.23 4.99
CA TYR A 595 -10.83 8.04 5.27
C TYR A 595 -11.25 8.69 6.58
N ASP A 596 -10.55 8.40 7.68
CA ASP A 596 -10.85 8.98 9.00
C ASP A 596 -9.58 9.29 9.80
N MET A 597 -9.04 10.49 9.57
CA MET A 597 -7.83 10.97 10.24
C MET A 597 -8.03 11.21 11.74
N THR A 598 -9.28 11.26 12.23
CA THR A 598 -9.54 11.51 13.66
C THR A 598 -9.05 10.35 14.55
N LEU A 599 -9.04 9.13 14.00
CA LEU A 599 -8.48 7.93 14.63
C LEU A 599 -6.95 7.92 14.68
N TYR A 600 -6.30 8.86 13.99
CA TYR A 600 -4.84 8.96 13.83
C TYR A 600 -4.29 10.29 14.37
N SER A 601 -4.92 10.80 15.43
CA SER A 601 -4.57 12.08 16.04
C SER A 601 -3.37 12.02 17.00
N SER A 602 -2.89 10.83 17.37
CA SER A 602 -1.75 10.62 18.27
C SER A 602 -0.67 9.74 17.63
N PRO A 603 0.62 9.89 17.99
CA PRO A 603 1.69 9.02 17.50
C PRO A 603 1.46 7.51 17.67
N ASN A 604 0.79 7.10 18.75
CA ASN A 604 0.51 5.69 19.04
C ASN A 604 -0.61 5.06 18.17
N SER A 605 -1.27 5.84 17.31
CA SER A 605 -2.35 5.33 16.46
C SER A 605 -1.86 4.26 15.49
N THR A 606 -0.61 4.34 15.04
CA THR A 606 -0.02 3.35 14.12
C THR A 606 0.05 1.96 14.75
N SER A 607 0.47 1.84 16.01
CA SER A 607 0.50 0.55 16.72
C SER A 607 -0.91 -0.01 16.92
N THR A 608 -1.88 0.86 17.23
CA THR A 608 -3.30 0.48 17.34
C THR A 608 -3.83 -0.06 16.02
N TRP A 609 -3.55 0.65 14.92
CA TRP A 609 -3.94 0.24 13.58
C TRP A 609 -3.29 -1.09 13.16
N LEU A 610 -1.99 -1.28 13.41
CA LEU A 610 -1.30 -2.54 13.10
C LEU A 610 -1.92 -3.73 13.83
N SER A 611 -2.35 -3.55 15.07
CA SER A 611 -3.07 -4.58 15.82
C SER A 611 -4.43 -4.90 15.20
N GLN A 612 -5.19 -3.88 14.78
CA GLN A 612 -6.49 -4.05 14.13
C GLN A 612 -6.36 -4.72 12.76
N PHE A 613 -5.41 -4.26 11.95
CA PHE A 613 -5.06 -4.87 10.67
C PHE A 613 -4.70 -6.34 10.84
N SER A 614 -3.81 -6.66 11.79
CA SER A 614 -3.40 -8.05 12.06
C SER A 614 -4.56 -8.92 12.50
N ALA A 615 -5.46 -8.39 13.35
CA ALA A 615 -6.66 -9.11 13.77
C ALA A 615 -7.62 -9.37 12.61
N MET A 616 -7.78 -8.41 11.69
CA MET A 616 -8.61 -8.56 10.50
C MET A 616 -8.07 -9.63 9.53
N GLN A 617 -6.75 -9.70 9.34
CA GLN A 617 -6.16 -10.64 8.39
C GLN A 617 -6.01 -12.06 8.95
N PHE A 618 -5.68 -12.19 10.24
CA PHE A 618 -5.21 -13.47 10.82
C PHE A 618 -5.93 -13.87 12.12
N GLY A 619 -6.91 -13.08 12.57
CA GLY A 619 -7.66 -13.29 13.80
C GLY A 619 -7.02 -12.64 15.03
N SER A 620 -7.85 -12.37 16.03
CA SER A 620 -7.46 -11.60 17.24
C SER A 620 -6.45 -12.30 18.14
N ALA A 621 -6.39 -13.64 18.12
CA ALA A 621 -5.53 -14.42 19.00
C ALA A 621 -4.02 -14.19 18.76
N LEU A 622 -3.62 -13.93 17.51
CA LEU A 622 -2.22 -13.71 17.12
C LEU A 622 -1.94 -12.23 16.79
N ALA A 623 -2.95 -11.37 16.85
CA ALA A 623 -2.87 -9.99 16.37
C ALA A 623 -1.71 -9.20 16.97
N ALA A 624 -1.48 -9.29 18.29
CA ALA A 624 -0.40 -8.58 18.97
C ALA A 624 1.00 -9.07 18.56
N GLN A 625 1.17 -10.38 18.34
CA GLN A 625 2.44 -10.95 17.89
C GLN A 625 2.72 -10.55 16.44
N ILE A 626 1.72 -10.66 15.58
CA ILE A 626 1.84 -10.30 14.15
C ILE A 626 2.05 -8.79 13.98
N SER A 627 1.35 -7.96 14.74
CA SER A 627 1.54 -6.51 14.69
C SER A 627 2.95 -6.13 15.11
N SER A 628 3.51 -6.77 16.13
CA SER A 628 4.90 -6.57 16.54
C SER A 628 5.88 -6.99 15.43
N LEU A 629 5.63 -8.11 14.74
CA LEU A 629 6.48 -8.55 13.61
C LEU A 629 6.44 -7.56 12.45
N ILE A 630 5.25 -7.07 12.08
CA ILE A 630 5.10 -6.08 11.01
C ILE A 630 5.82 -4.79 11.40
N ASP A 631 5.70 -4.34 12.65
CA ASP A 631 6.37 -3.14 13.14
C ASP A 631 7.90 -3.29 13.10
N THR A 632 8.44 -4.40 13.64
CA THR A 632 9.87 -4.71 13.57
C THR A 632 10.37 -4.81 12.13
N TYR A 633 9.62 -5.48 11.24
CA TYR A 633 9.96 -5.53 9.82
C TYR A 633 10.02 -4.13 9.21
N SER A 634 9.00 -3.30 9.42
CA SER A 634 8.93 -1.95 8.89
C SER A 634 10.08 -1.08 9.38
N HIS A 635 10.49 -1.21 10.64
CA HIS A 635 11.68 -0.55 11.18
C HIS A 635 12.96 -0.99 10.45
N LEU A 636 13.23 -2.30 10.39
CA LEU A 636 14.44 -2.85 9.78
C LEU A 636 14.53 -2.57 8.27
N ALA A 637 13.41 -2.68 7.56
CA ALA A 637 13.31 -2.38 6.13
C ALA A 637 13.45 -0.87 5.82
N ALA A 638 13.07 0.00 6.76
CA ALA A 638 13.22 1.43 6.60
C ALA A 638 14.66 1.89 6.74
N LEU A 639 15.49 1.22 7.56
CA LEU A 639 16.91 1.59 7.82
C LEU A 639 17.67 1.93 6.54
N ARG A 640 17.44 1.14 5.48
CA ARG A 640 18.00 1.36 4.15
C ARG A 640 17.13 0.68 3.11
N LYS A 641 16.77 1.40 2.04
CA LYS A 641 16.13 0.78 0.87
C LYS A 641 17.01 -0.36 0.34
N TYR A 642 16.41 -1.47 -0.08
CA TYR A 642 17.15 -2.68 -0.44
C TYR A 642 18.14 -2.44 -1.58
N GLU A 643 17.75 -1.66 -2.58
CA GLU A 643 18.58 -1.29 -3.73
C GLU A 643 19.75 -0.36 -3.33
N LEU A 644 19.66 0.32 -2.18
CA LEU A 644 20.70 1.17 -1.59
C LEU A 644 21.62 0.42 -0.59
N LEU A 645 21.38 -0.87 -0.34
CA LEU A 645 22.25 -1.70 0.49
C LEU A 645 23.49 -2.16 -0.28
N ASP A 646 24.61 -2.23 0.43
CA ASP A 646 25.83 -2.87 -0.02
C ASP A 646 26.69 -3.31 1.18
N SER A 647 27.82 -3.99 0.91
CA SER A 647 28.71 -4.53 1.94
C SER A 647 29.50 -3.48 2.75
N THR A 648 29.29 -2.18 2.51
CA THR A 648 30.01 -1.09 3.19
C THR A 648 29.14 -0.32 4.19
N ILE A 649 27.84 -0.61 4.24
CA ILE A 649 26.88 0.16 5.03
C ILE A 649 27.01 -0.10 6.53
N PHE A 650 26.80 -1.35 6.97
CA PHE A 650 26.85 -1.72 8.37
C PHE A 650 28.26 -2.18 8.77
N SER A 651 28.76 -1.67 9.89
CA SER A 651 30.10 -1.96 10.36
C SER A 651 30.23 -3.40 10.86
N VAL A 652 31.17 -4.14 10.27
CA VAL A 652 31.59 -5.46 10.75
C VAL A 652 32.74 -5.39 11.77
N THR A 653 33.16 -4.19 12.17
CA THR A 653 34.28 -3.97 13.10
C THR A 653 33.91 -3.19 14.34
N ASN A 654 32.94 -2.27 14.25
CA ASN A 654 32.62 -1.33 15.31
C ASN A 654 31.24 -1.64 15.90
N TYR A 655 31.16 -1.66 17.23
CA TYR A 655 29.92 -1.77 18.01
C TYR A 655 29.08 -3.03 17.76
N ASN A 656 29.63 -4.06 17.10
CA ASN A 656 28.89 -5.23 16.63
C ASN A 656 27.70 -4.88 15.72
N GLU A 657 27.72 -3.72 15.06
CA GLU A 657 26.56 -3.18 14.35
C GLU A 657 25.96 -4.17 13.35
N ALA A 658 26.78 -4.69 12.42
CA ALA A 658 26.30 -5.63 11.41
C ALA A 658 25.79 -6.95 12.01
N ASP A 659 26.42 -7.44 13.09
CA ASP A 659 26.03 -8.69 13.74
C ASP A 659 24.70 -8.52 14.52
N LEU A 660 24.48 -7.37 15.16
CA LEU A 660 23.25 -7.06 15.88
C LEU A 660 22.07 -6.89 14.92
N VAL A 661 22.24 -6.10 13.86
CA VAL A 661 21.21 -5.91 12.83
C VAL A 661 20.85 -7.25 12.19
N LEU A 662 21.83 -8.09 11.89
CA LEU A 662 21.57 -9.41 11.31
C LEU A 662 20.85 -10.35 12.30
N ALA A 663 21.20 -10.30 13.58
CA ALA A 663 20.51 -11.08 14.61
C ALA A 663 19.04 -10.68 14.75
N GLU A 664 18.71 -9.39 14.63
CA GLU A 664 17.33 -8.90 14.63
C GLU A 664 16.54 -9.42 13.42
N TRP A 665 17.13 -9.40 12.22
CA TRP A 665 16.53 -10.02 11.03
C TRP A 665 16.28 -11.52 11.21
N HIS A 666 17.25 -12.26 11.74
CA HIS A 666 17.11 -13.70 11.99
C HIS A 666 16.03 -14.00 13.04
N ALA A 667 15.94 -13.19 14.09
CA ALA A 667 14.89 -13.31 15.11
C ALA A 667 13.50 -13.01 14.54
N LEU A 668 13.38 -11.99 13.69
CA LEU A 668 12.16 -11.66 12.96
C LEU A 668 11.71 -12.84 12.09
N VAL A 669 12.61 -13.38 11.25
CA VAL A 669 12.31 -14.52 10.37
C VAL A 669 11.92 -15.76 11.18
N SER A 670 12.63 -16.07 12.26
CA SER A 670 12.34 -17.24 13.11
C SER A 670 10.95 -17.12 13.76
N SER A 671 10.60 -15.92 14.23
CA SER A 671 9.30 -15.65 14.84
C SER A 671 8.18 -15.70 13.80
N ALA A 672 8.37 -15.09 12.62
CA ALA A 672 7.42 -15.17 11.52
C ALA A 672 7.21 -16.60 11.02
N GLN A 673 8.29 -17.40 10.91
CA GLN A 673 8.21 -18.80 10.52
C GLN A 673 7.42 -19.62 11.55
N THR A 674 7.65 -19.40 12.84
CA THR A 674 6.91 -20.06 13.92
C THR A 674 5.40 -19.79 13.82
N ILE A 675 5.02 -18.53 13.56
CA ILE A 675 3.60 -18.19 13.35
C ILE A 675 3.06 -18.88 12.10
N TYR A 676 3.76 -18.75 10.96
CA TYR A 676 3.36 -19.39 9.71
C TYR A 676 3.10 -20.90 9.86
N ASP A 677 3.99 -21.61 10.56
CA ASP A 677 3.87 -23.05 10.78
C ASP A 677 2.69 -23.41 11.72
N SER A 678 2.25 -22.47 12.56
CA SER A 678 1.09 -22.63 13.45
C SER A 678 -0.26 -22.27 12.80
N LEU A 679 -0.25 -21.53 11.69
CA LEU A 679 -1.46 -21.06 11.03
C LEU A 679 -2.20 -22.19 10.29
N PRO A 680 -3.54 -22.11 10.18
CA PRO A 680 -4.30 -22.97 9.29
C PRO A 680 -3.76 -22.89 7.85
N ALA A 681 -3.77 -24.02 7.12
CA ALA A 681 -3.27 -24.09 5.75
C ALA A 681 -3.92 -23.06 4.80
N ALA A 682 -5.18 -22.69 5.04
CA ALA A 682 -5.87 -21.66 4.27
C ALA A 682 -5.32 -20.23 4.51
N SER A 683 -4.73 -19.96 5.66
CA SER A 683 -4.15 -18.64 6.03
C SER A 683 -2.67 -18.52 5.68
N GLN A 684 -1.99 -19.65 5.45
CA GLN A 684 -0.56 -19.70 5.15
C GLN A 684 -0.19 -18.89 3.89
N PRO A 685 -0.91 -18.96 2.75
CA PRO A 685 -0.59 -18.14 1.58
C PRO A 685 -0.58 -16.64 1.89
N ALA A 686 -1.64 -16.13 2.52
CA ALA A 686 -1.75 -14.73 2.91
C ALA A 686 -0.62 -14.30 3.86
N PHE A 687 -0.32 -15.11 4.87
CA PHE A 687 0.76 -14.81 5.81
C PHE A 687 2.13 -14.89 5.13
N PHE A 688 2.31 -15.83 4.20
CA PHE A 688 3.53 -15.91 3.41
C PHE A 688 3.76 -14.63 2.63
N GLU A 689 2.75 -14.15 1.90
CA GLU A 689 2.88 -12.95 1.07
C GLU A 689 3.07 -11.67 1.89
N LEU A 690 2.27 -11.49 2.95
CA LEU A 690 2.19 -10.23 3.71
C LEU A 690 3.29 -10.09 4.77
N VAL A 691 3.82 -11.20 5.31
CA VAL A 691 4.70 -11.18 6.49
C VAL A 691 5.97 -12.00 6.27
N LEU A 692 5.86 -13.29 5.96
CA LEU A 692 7.02 -14.19 5.98
C LEU A 692 7.97 -13.97 4.80
N HIS A 693 7.44 -13.81 3.58
CA HIS A 693 8.23 -13.51 2.39
C HIS A 693 9.03 -12.22 2.57
N PRO A 694 8.42 -11.05 2.87
CA PRO A 694 9.20 -9.82 3.05
C PRO A 694 10.25 -9.93 4.16
N ALA A 695 9.95 -10.61 5.27
CA ALA A 695 10.93 -10.85 6.34
C ALA A 695 12.12 -11.69 5.86
N LYS A 696 11.87 -12.79 5.16
CA LYS A 696 12.92 -13.66 4.59
C LYS A 696 13.75 -12.94 3.54
N ALA A 697 13.08 -12.25 2.62
CA ALA A 697 13.72 -11.52 1.53
C ALA A 697 14.68 -10.45 2.05
N GLY A 698 14.23 -9.65 3.04
CA GLY A 698 15.08 -8.68 3.71
C GLY A 698 16.27 -9.33 4.41
N SER A 699 16.02 -10.36 5.24
CA SER A 699 17.10 -11.09 5.93
C SER A 699 18.14 -11.65 4.97
N ILE A 700 17.72 -12.27 3.85
CA ILE A 700 18.63 -12.83 2.84
C ILE A 700 19.55 -11.75 2.25
N LEU A 701 19.02 -10.56 1.98
CA LEU A 701 19.82 -9.48 1.41
C LEU A 701 20.84 -8.91 2.41
N TYR A 702 20.46 -8.83 3.69
CA TYR A 702 21.39 -8.48 4.77
C TYR A 702 22.45 -9.57 4.97
N ASP A 703 22.07 -10.85 4.96
CA ASP A 703 23.01 -11.99 4.99
C ASP A 703 24.01 -11.92 3.83
N LEU A 704 23.55 -11.61 2.61
CA LEU A 704 24.39 -11.44 1.43
C LEU A 704 25.46 -10.37 1.65
N TYR A 705 25.04 -9.16 2.04
CA TYR A 705 25.96 -8.03 2.13
C TYR A 705 26.86 -8.07 3.37
N VAL A 706 26.38 -8.55 4.52
CA VAL A 706 27.22 -8.77 5.71
C VAL A 706 28.23 -9.90 5.46
N SER A 707 27.82 -11.00 4.84
CA SER A 707 28.75 -12.08 4.46
C SER A 707 29.79 -11.60 3.44
N THR A 708 29.39 -10.77 2.49
CA THR A 708 30.32 -10.12 1.53
C THR A 708 31.32 -9.21 2.26
N ALA A 709 30.85 -8.40 3.21
CA ALA A 709 31.69 -7.50 4.01
C ALA A 709 32.73 -8.30 4.81
N LYS A 710 32.28 -9.35 5.51
CA LYS A 710 33.16 -10.27 6.26
C LYS A 710 34.13 -11.00 5.35
N ASN A 711 33.68 -11.58 4.23
CA ASN A 711 34.56 -12.21 3.24
C ASN A 711 35.69 -11.27 2.81
N ASN A 712 35.35 -10.04 2.39
CA ASN A 712 36.32 -9.09 1.89
C ASN A 712 37.30 -8.61 2.98
N LEU A 713 36.83 -8.36 4.20
CA LEU A 713 37.70 -8.02 5.32
C LEU A 713 38.61 -9.20 5.71
N TYR A 714 38.05 -10.40 5.81
CA TYR A 714 38.74 -11.58 6.31
C TYR A 714 39.77 -12.08 5.29
N ALA A 715 39.49 -11.95 4.00
CA ALA A 715 40.45 -12.23 2.94
C ALA A 715 41.67 -11.30 3.02
N LYS A 716 41.46 -10.00 3.27
CA LYS A 716 42.57 -9.03 3.50
C LYS A 716 43.40 -9.38 4.73
N GLN A 717 42.78 -9.94 5.76
CA GLN A 717 43.44 -10.42 6.98
C GLN A 717 44.16 -11.78 6.82
N GLY A 718 43.96 -12.45 5.66
CA GLY A 718 44.47 -13.79 5.39
C GLY A 718 43.75 -14.91 6.14
N ARG A 719 42.54 -14.66 6.67
CA ARG A 719 41.73 -15.64 7.42
C ARG A 719 41.27 -16.79 6.53
N ALA A 720 41.44 -18.02 7.00
CA ALA A 720 40.96 -19.21 6.30
C ALA A 720 39.41 -19.24 6.19
N SER A 721 38.70 -18.66 7.16
CA SER A 721 37.23 -18.54 7.16
C SER A 721 36.68 -17.62 6.07
N ALA A 722 37.50 -16.77 5.44
CA ALA A 722 37.06 -15.87 4.38
C ALA A 722 36.37 -16.64 3.24
N THR A 723 36.88 -17.83 2.92
CA THR A 723 36.28 -18.73 1.91
C THR A 723 34.84 -19.12 2.29
N GLU A 724 34.58 -19.40 3.56
CA GLU A 724 33.26 -19.82 4.05
C GLU A 724 32.25 -18.67 3.98
N TYR A 725 32.63 -17.46 4.39
CA TYR A 725 31.79 -16.28 4.19
C TYR A 725 31.52 -15.98 2.71
N GLY A 726 32.47 -16.30 1.83
CA GLY A 726 32.25 -16.23 0.38
C GLY A 726 31.22 -17.25 -0.11
N THR A 727 31.21 -18.46 0.46
CA THR A 727 30.17 -19.47 0.21
C THR A 727 28.82 -19.00 0.73
N MET A 728 28.74 -18.51 1.97
CA MET A 728 27.52 -17.97 2.56
C MET A 728 26.91 -16.84 1.72
N ALA A 729 27.74 -15.91 1.23
CA ALA A 729 27.28 -14.86 0.32
C ALA A 729 26.66 -15.43 -0.97
N LYS A 730 27.31 -16.43 -1.60
CA LYS A 730 26.77 -17.09 -2.81
C LYS A 730 25.47 -17.85 -2.53
N SER A 731 25.37 -18.49 -1.36
CA SER A 731 24.17 -19.17 -0.90
C SER A 731 23.02 -18.19 -0.69
N ALA A 732 23.26 -17.06 -0.03
CA ALA A 732 22.25 -16.01 0.15
C ALA A 732 21.77 -15.45 -1.22
N PHE A 733 22.69 -15.17 -2.14
CA PHE A 733 22.34 -14.72 -3.49
C PHE A 733 21.50 -15.75 -4.27
N SER A 734 21.73 -17.05 -4.05
CA SER A 734 20.92 -18.10 -4.67
C SER A 734 19.55 -18.24 -3.98
N ALA A 735 19.52 -18.10 -2.65
CA ALA A 735 18.31 -18.16 -1.83
C ALA A 735 17.30 -17.04 -2.18
N ASP A 736 17.78 -15.86 -2.56
CA ASP A 736 16.94 -14.77 -3.09
C ASP A 736 16.10 -15.24 -4.28
N LYS A 737 16.75 -15.80 -5.30
CA LYS A 737 16.09 -16.33 -6.49
C LYS A 737 15.12 -17.47 -6.15
N ASP A 738 15.51 -18.37 -5.25
CA ASP A 738 14.66 -19.50 -4.83
C ASP A 738 13.41 -19.04 -4.07
N LEU A 739 13.53 -17.97 -3.26
CA LEU A 739 12.42 -17.37 -2.54
C LEU A 739 11.44 -16.69 -3.51
N ALA A 740 11.93 -15.90 -4.48
CA ALA A 740 11.10 -15.32 -5.54
C ALA A 740 10.34 -16.42 -6.31
N GLY A 741 11.03 -17.51 -6.67
CA GLY A 741 10.40 -18.67 -7.32
C GLY A 741 9.38 -19.41 -6.46
N THR A 742 9.46 -19.30 -5.13
CA THR A 742 8.43 -19.83 -4.21
C THR A 742 7.18 -18.95 -4.24
N TYR A 743 7.36 -17.62 -4.19
CA TYR A 743 6.28 -16.65 -4.33
C TYR A 743 5.53 -16.83 -5.65
N HIS A 744 6.27 -16.94 -6.76
CA HIS A 744 5.70 -17.12 -8.10
C HIS A 744 4.88 -18.40 -8.26
N LYS A 745 5.15 -19.46 -7.50
CA LYS A 745 4.41 -20.75 -7.58
C LYS A 745 3.19 -20.81 -6.67
N LEU A 746 3.02 -19.84 -5.78
CA LEU A 746 1.95 -19.84 -4.79
C LEU A 746 0.58 -19.96 -5.46
N LEU A 747 -0.29 -20.81 -4.90
CA LEU A 747 -1.66 -21.04 -5.37
C LEU A 747 -1.77 -21.35 -6.87
N GLY A 748 -0.88 -22.21 -7.39
CA GLY A 748 -0.89 -22.60 -8.79
C GLY A 748 -0.39 -21.49 -9.74
N GLY A 749 0.49 -20.63 -9.24
CA GLY A 749 1.07 -19.55 -10.02
C GLY A 749 0.26 -18.26 -10.01
N LYS A 750 -0.61 -18.06 -9.01
CA LYS A 750 -1.52 -16.91 -8.97
C LYS A 750 -0.76 -15.58 -9.09
N TRP A 751 0.40 -15.48 -8.47
CA TRP A 751 1.24 -14.27 -8.40
C TRP A 751 2.58 -14.42 -9.11
N ASP A 752 2.65 -15.28 -10.14
CA ASP A 752 3.82 -15.35 -11.02
C ASP A 752 4.18 -13.94 -11.55
N HIS A 753 5.46 -13.67 -11.79
CA HIS A 753 6.03 -12.36 -12.14
C HIS A 753 6.07 -11.26 -11.07
N MET A 754 5.30 -11.31 -9.99
CA MET A 754 5.27 -10.20 -9.01
C MET A 754 6.61 -9.94 -8.29
N MET A 755 7.52 -10.92 -8.26
CA MET A 755 8.89 -10.79 -7.74
C MET A 755 9.98 -10.72 -8.85
N ASP A 756 9.62 -10.33 -10.09
CA ASP A 756 10.58 -10.26 -11.22
C ASP A 756 11.55 -9.05 -11.14
N GLN A 757 11.33 -8.13 -10.20
CA GLN A 757 12.10 -6.90 -10.12
C GLN A 757 13.56 -7.16 -9.72
N THR A 758 14.50 -6.69 -10.55
CA THR A 758 15.93 -6.65 -10.23
C THR A 758 16.22 -5.70 -9.08
N HIS A 759 16.92 -6.17 -8.05
CA HIS A 759 17.17 -5.40 -6.82
C HIS A 759 18.61 -5.54 -6.28
N ILE A 760 19.45 -6.41 -6.87
CA ILE A 760 20.84 -6.64 -6.43
C ILE A 760 21.86 -6.11 -7.45
N GLY A 761 22.78 -5.26 -6.99
CA GLY A 761 23.95 -4.84 -7.77
C GLY A 761 23.80 -3.49 -8.49
N TYR A 762 23.03 -2.57 -7.93
CA TYR A 762 22.90 -1.20 -8.42
C TYR A 762 24.22 -0.43 -8.28
N THR A 763 24.68 0.18 -9.37
CA THR A 763 25.86 1.07 -9.40
C THR A 763 25.52 2.52 -9.77
N SER A 764 24.27 2.76 -10.17
CA SER A 764 23.73 4.08 -10.50
C SER A 764 22.35 4.27 -9.85
N TRP A 765 21.58 5.26 -10.29
CA TRP A 765 20.18 5.40 -9.88
C TRP A 765 19.31 4.27 -10.45
N GLN A 766 19.65 3.79 -11.65
CA GLN A 766 18.90 2.79 -12.43
C GLN A 766 19.37 1.36 -12.14
N GLN A 767 18.43 0.42 -12.24
CA GLN A 767 18.64 -1.02 -12.08
C GLN A 767 19.57 -1.62 -13.14
N PRO A 768 20.39 -2.63 -12.80
CA PRO A 768 21.08 -3.44 -13.80
C PRO A 768 20.09 -4.33 -14.57
N SER A 769 20.56 -4.96 -15.66
CA SER A 769 19.73 -5.88 -16.46
C SER A 769 19.33 -7.17 -15.73
N SER A 770 20.04 -7.51 -14.64
CA SER A 770 19.81 -8.70 -13.82
C SER A 770 20.42 -8.51 -12.44
N ASN A 771 19.96 -9.28 -11.45
CA ASN A 771 20.62 -9.36 -10.14
C ASN A 771 22.08 -9.78 -10.33
N ASN A 772 23.01 -9.01 -9.74
CA ASN A 772 24.45 -9.24 -9.86
C ASN A 772 25.06 -9.63 -8.50
N MET A 773 25.77 -10.76 -8.47
CA MET A 773 26.50 -11.20 -7.29
C MET A 773 27.57 -10.16 -6.91
N PRO A 774 27.63 -9.69 -5.64
CA PRO A 774 28.70 -8.82 -5.17
C PRO A 774 30.09 -9.45 -5.33
N SER A 775 31.11 -8.61 -5.51
CA SER A 775 32.49 -9.08 -5.63
C SER A 775 32.99 -9.68 -4.31
N LEU A 776 33.58 -10.87 -4.41
CA LEU A 776 34.18 -11.61 -3.30
C LEU A 776 35.70 -11.70 -3.48
N SER A 777 36.39 -11.77 -2.34
CA SER A 777 37.84 -11.90 -2.26
C SER A 777 38.25 -13.29 -1.77
N SER A 778 39.39 -13.78 -2.26
CA SER A 778 40.03 -15.00 -1.76
C SER A 778 41.17 -14.65 -0.80
N PRO A 779 41.34 -15.35 0.33
CA PRO A 779 42.47 -15.13 1.22
C PRO A 779 43.78 -15.53 0.54
N ALA A 780 44.85 -14.76 0.74
CA ALA A 780 46.18 -15.16 0.31
C ALA A 780 46.62 -16.41 1.07
N LYS A 781 47.22 -17.39 0.36
CA LYS A 781 47.76 -18.60 1.00
C LYS A 781 48.87 -18.21 1.97
N SER A 782 48.68 -18.52 3.25
CA SER A 782 49.68 -18.30 4.30
C SER A 782 49.55 -19.37 5.40
N SER A 783 50.31 -19.23 6.48
CA SER A 783 50.30 -20.18 7.60
C SER A 783 50.38 -19.43 8.94
N GLY A 784 50.10 -20.14 10.03
CA GLY A 784 50.07 -19.57 11.38
C GLY A 784 48.70 -19.00 11.76
N ALA A 785 48.66 -18.27 12.88
CA ALA A 785 47.47 -17.64 13.43
C ALA A 785 47.55 -16.11 13.32
N GLY A 786 46.41 -15.45 13.52
CA GLY A 786 46.31 -14.01 13.68
C GLY A 786 45.33 -13.63 14.78
N VAL A 787 45.39 -12.36 15.18
CA VAL A 787 44.51 -11.74 16.17
C VAL A 787 43.93 -10.47 15.57
N PHE A 788 42.62 -10.30 15.72
CA PHE A 788 41.90 -9.06 15.39
C PHE A 788 41.08 -8.64 16.61
N VAL A 789 40.99 -7.34 16.86
CA VAL A 789 40.36 -6.80 18.07
C VAL A 789 39.16 -5.95 17.70
N ASP A 790 38.19 -5.87 18.62
CA ASP A 790 37.10 -4.91 18.57
C ASP A 790 37.62 -3.49 18.23
N GLY A 791 36.90 -2.75 17.40
CA GLY A 791 37.32 -1.45 16.89
C GLY A 791 38.43 -1.48 15.83
N GLY A 792 38.99 -2.65 15.52
CA GLY A 792 39.89 -2.86 14.38
C GLY A 792 41.28 -2.22 14.49
N SER A 793 41.78 -2.02 15.71
CA SER A 793 43.10 -1.41 15.95
C SER A 793 44.25 -2.27 15.40
N THR A 794 45.15 -1.65 14.61
CA THR A 794 46.35 -2.31 14.07
C THR A 794 47.44 -2.55 15.12
N THR A 795 47.38 -1.84 16.26
CA THR A 795 48.30 -2.02 17.39
C THR A 795 47.77 -3.02 18.42
N LEU A 796 46.66 -3.72 18.12
CA LEU A 796 45.99 -4.67 19.02
C LEU A 796 45.60 -4.03 20.36
N ALA A 797 45.13 -2.77 20.33
CA ALA A 797 44.51 -2.11 21.47
C ALA A 797 42.98 -2.24 21.38
N LEU A 798 42.37 -2.82 22.41
CA LEU A 798 40.92 -2.84 22.55
C LEU A 798 40.40 -1.45 22.94
N PRO A 799 39.15 -1.12 22.59
CA PRO A 799 38.49 0.05 23.16
C PRO A 799 38.45 -0.04 24.68
N PRO A 800 38.64 1.08 25.40
CA PRO A 800 38.63 1.11 26.85
C PRO A 800 37.34 0.51 27.43
N LEU A 801 37.47 -0.10 28.60
CA LEU A 801 36.36 -0.53 29.45
C LEU A 801 36.32 0.28 30.75
N SER A 802 35.10 0.54 31.23
CA SER A 802 34.77 1.11 32.54
C SER A 802 33.54 0.39 33.12
N PRO A 803 33.19 0.61 34.40
CA PRO A 803 31.92 0.13 34.96
C PRO A 803 30.68 0.60 34.20
N TYR A 804 30.81 1.64 33.37
CA TYR A 804 29.74 2.27 32.60
C TYR A 804 29.79 1.92 31.09
N SER A 805 30.78 1.12 30.68
CA SER A 805 30.91 0.62 29.31
C SER A 805 29.93 -0.52 29.00
N PRO A 806 29.73 -0.88 27.71
CA PRO A 806 29.16 -2.17 27.37
C PRO A 806 29.87 -3.30 28.11
N ALA A 807 29.11 -4.33 28.51
CA ALA A 807 29.56 -5.39 29.41
C ALA A 807 30.82 -6.14 28.96
N SER A 808 31.16 -6.10 27.67
CA SER A 808 32.34 -6.76 27.15
C SER A 808 32.94 -6.08 25.91
N ARG A 809 34.15 -6.55 25.56
CA ARG A 809 34.80 -6.39 24.26
C ARG A 809 35.07 -7.78 23.67
N TRP A 810 35.51 -7.84 22.42
CA TRP A 810 35.86 -9.11 21.80
C TRP A 810 37.21 -9.09 21.08
N ILE A 811 37.81 -10.27 21.00
CA ILE A 811 39.01 -10.57 20.24
C ILE A 811 38.70 -11.75 19.33
N ASP A 812 38.94 -11.64 18.03
CA ASP A 812 38.93 -12.78 17.11
C ASP A 812 40.35 -13.35 17.02
N ILE A 813 40.51 -14.63 17.36
CA ILE A 813 41.73 -15.41 17.08
C ILE A 813 41.41 -16.30 15.88
N TYR A 814 42.28 -16.29 14.86
CA TYR A 814 41.97 -16.92 13.58
C TYR A 814 43.15 -17.65 12.95
N SER A 815 42.85 -18.69 12.17
CA SER A 815 43.83 -19.42 11.37
C SER A 815 44.04 -18.75 10.01
N LYS A 816 45.29 -18.71 9.56
CA LYS A 816 45.67 -18.29 8.20
C LYS A 816 46.03 -19.44 7.27
N GLY A 817 46.18 -20.65 7.83
CA GLY A 817 46.58 -21.86 7.11
C GLY A 817 45.50 -22.94 7.13
N THR A 818 45.89 -24.14 6.68
CA THR A 818 44.99 -25.30 6.54
C THR A 818 45.15 -26.34 7.66
N THR A 819 46.05 -26.10 8.62
CA THR A 819 46.33 -27.02 9.72
C THR A 819 45.67 -26.53 11.01
N SER A 820 45.14 -27.47 11.79
CA SER A 820 44.59 -27.15 13.11
C SER A 820 45.68 -26.67 14.07
N SER A 821 45.31 -25.75 14.96
CA SER A 821 46.22 -25.24 15.99
C SER A 821 45.48 -24.84 17.25
N SER A 822 46.10 -24.99 18.41
CA SER A 822 45.56 -24.54 19.68
C SER A 822 45.85 -23.05 19.92
N PHE A 823 45.01 -22.43 20.74
CA PHE A 823 45.33 -21.15 21.36
C PHE A 823 45.14 -21.21 22.88
N THR A 824 45.88 -20.36 23.58
CA THR A 824 45.77 -20.12 25.02
C THR A 824 45.87 -18.62 25.28
N ILE A 825 45.16 -18.15 26.31
CA ILE A 825 45.05 -16.75 26.69
C ILE A 825 45.32 -16.64 28.18
N THR A 826 46.20 -15.72 28.54
CA THR A 826 46.46 -15.33 29.92
C THR A 826 46.28 -13.82 30.06
N SER A 827 45.70 -13.38 31.16
CA SER A 827 45.41 -11.97 31.44
C SER A 827 45.58 -11.68 32.93
N ASP A 828 45.48 -10.41 33.30
CA ASP A 828 45.43 -10.00 34.71
C ASP A 828 44.23 -10.63 35.44
N PRO A 829 44.29 -10.84 36.77
CA PRO A 829 43.28 -11.58 37.53
C PRO A 829 41.83 -11.05 37.42
N TRP A 830 41.66 -9.75 37.19
CA TRP A 830 40.37 -9.10 37.04
C TRP A 830 39.86 -9.06 35.59
N VAL A 831 40.63 -9.53 34.61
CA VAL A 831 40.22 -9.63 33.21
C VAL A 831 39.94 -11.09 32.88
N LYS A 832 38.74 -11.37 32.38
CA LYS A 832 38.32 -12.72 31.99
C LYS A 832 38.11 -12.82 30.48
N ALA A 833 38.86 -13.72 29.87
CA ALA A 833 38.69 -14.14 28.47
C ALA A 833 37.86 -15.43 28.41
N THR A 834 36.78 -15.43 27.63
CA THR A 834 35.89 -16.61 27.47
C THR A 834 35.67 -16.92 25.98
N PRO A 835 36.11 -18.09 25.49
CA PRO A 835 36.97 -19.08 26.18
C PRO A 835 38.42 -18.58 26.34
N SER A 836 39.14 -19.03 27.37
CA SER A 836 40.56 -18.69 27.60
C SER A 836 41.54 -19.62 26.88
N SER A 837 41.06 -20.70 26.28
CA SER A 837 41.83 -21.62 25.45
C SER A 837 40.91 -22.37 24.51
N GLY A 838 41.42 -22.86 23.39
CA GLY A 838 40.63 -23.63 22.43
C GLY A 838 41.43 -24.10 21.23
N GLN A 839 40.73 -24.49 20.18
CA GLN A 839 41.29 -24.97 18.91
C GLN A 839 40.77 -24.13 17.75
N LEU A 840 41.64 -23.83 16.80
CA LEU A 840 41.32 -23.32 15.47
C LEU A 840 41.39 -24.51 14.51
N THR A 841 40.27 -24.90 13.93
CA THR A 841 40.16 -26.07 13.05
C THR A 841 39.70 -25.66 11.66
N PRO A 842 40.63 -25.25 10.77
CA PRO A 842 40.33 -24.97 9.37
C PRO A 842 40.05 -26.25 8.56
N PRO A 843 39.28 -26.18 7.46
CA PRO A 843 38.61 -25.00 6.92
C PRO A 843 37.26 -24.69 7.61
N GLY A 844 36.58 -23.61 7.19
CA GLY A 844 35.24 -23.25 7.67
C GLY A 844 35.23 -22.22 8.80
N LEU A 845 34.06 -21.97 9.40
CA LEU A 845 33.91 -20.98 10.47
C LEU A 845 34.68 -21.34 11.74
N THR A 846 34.96 -22.63 11.97
CA THR A 846 35.80 -23.11 13.07
C THR A 846 37.29 -22.77 12.92
N SER A 847 37.68 -22.19 11.78
CA SER A 847 39.02 -21.59 11.61
C SER A 847 39.26 -20.39 12.54
N ASP A 848 38.17 -19.80 13.05
CA ASP A 848 38.19 -18.60 13.86
C ASP A 848 37.45 -18.85 15.18
N GLN A 849 37.86 -18.14 16.23
CA GLN A 849 37.23 -18.17 17.54
C GLN A 849 37.11 -16.75 18.06
N ARG A 850 35.87 -16.32 18.36
CA ARG A 850 35.60 -15.06 19.03
C ARG A 850 35.68 -15.24 20.54
N ILE A 851 36.50 -14.42 21.16
CA ILE A 851 36.79 -14.44 22.60
C ILE A 851 36.13 -13.23 23.23
N ASN A 852 35.22 -13.44 24.17
CA ASN A 852 34.60 -12.37 24.93
C ASN A 852 35.51 -11.95 26.09
N ILE A 853 35.77 -10.64 26.22
CA ILE A 853 36.64 -10.03 27.22
C ILE A 853 35.77 -9.22 28.18
N THR A 854 35.79 -9.60 29.44
CA THR A 854 35.02 -8.97 30.53
C THR A 854 35.95 -8.59 31.67
N VAL A 855 35.51 -7.64 32.51
CA VAL A 855 36.27 -7.14 33.66
C VAL A 855 35.45 -7.32 34.91
N ASP A 856 36.04 -7.89 35.95
CA ASP A 856 35.49 -7.89 37.30
C ASP A 856 35.88 -6.58 38.00
N TRP A 857 34.96 -5.62 38.00
CA TRP A 857 35.17 -4.31 38.61
C TRP A 857 35.31 -4.34 40.13
N THR A 858 34.98 -5.45 40.80
CA THR A 858 35.17 -5.59 42.25
C THR A 858 36.63 -5.88 42.64
N THR A 859 37.42 -6.41 41.70
CA THR A 859 38.83 -6.77 41.89
C THR A 859 39.78 -5.95 41.01
N ALA A 860 39.27 -5.22 40.01
CA ALA A 860 40.04 -4.33 39.15
C ALA A 860 40.57 -3.10 39.93
N PRO A 861 41.74 -2.54 39.56
CA PRO A 861 42.27 -1.33 40.19
C PRO A 861 41.31 -0.13 40.15
N ASN A 862 41.25 0.64 41.24
CA ASN A 862 40.38 1.82 41.40
C ASN A 862 40.90 3.09 40.67
N SER A 863 41.73 2.92 39.64
CA SER A 863 42.32 4.02 38.86
C SER A 863 42.45 3.59 37.40
N SER A 864 42.70 4.54 36.50
CA SER A 864 43.02 4.19 35.11
C SER A 864 44.28 3.32 35.05
N THR A 865 44.20 2.19 34.36
CA THR A 865 45.29 1.23 34.15
C THR A 865 45.17 0.60 32.77
N THR A 866 46.18 -0.15 32.35
CA THR A 866 46.13 -0.91 31.10
C THR A 866 46.44 -2.36 31.40
N SER A 867 45.46 -3.23 31.19
CA SER A 867 45.64 -4.67 31.29
C SER A 867 46.28 -5.24 30.02
N LYS A 868 47.10 -6.28 30.21
CA LYS A 868 47.71 -7.02 29.10
C LYS A 868 47.07 -8.39 28.97
N ILE A 869 46.69 -8.74 27.75
CA ILE A 869 46.12 -10.04 27.40
C ILE A 869 47.13 -10.70 26.46
N SER A 870 47.84 -11.70 26.96
CA SER A 870 48.80 -12.48 26.20
C SER A 870 48.10 -13.66 25.55
N ILE A 871 48.26 -13.80 24.24
CA ILE A 871 47.63 -14.84 23.42
C ILE A 871 48.74 -15.62 22.74
N THR A 872 48.79 -16.93 22.94
CA THR A 872 49.65 -17.82 22.14
C THR A 872 48.76 -18.68 21.25
N ALA A 873 48.89 -18.52 19.93
CA ALA A 873 48.11 -19.25 18.93
C ALA A 873 49.00 -19.71 17.78
N GLY A 874 48.91 -20.98 17.38
CA GLY A 874 49.69 -21.52 16.26
C GLY A 874 51.21 -21.30 16.38
N GLY A 875 51.75 -21.33 17.60
CA GLY A 875 53.17 -21.09 17.89
C GLY A 875 53.60 -19.61 17.87
N THR A 876 52.68 -18.67 17.60
CA THR A 876 52.94 -17.22 17.62
C THR A 876 52.35 -16.59 18.86
N SER A 877 53.05 -15.64 19.48
CA SER A 877 52.55 -14.88 20.63
C SER A 877 52.14 -13.48 20.24
N PHE A 878 50.98 -13.05 20.71
CA PHE A 878 50.40 -11.72 20.54
C PHE A 878 50.15 -11.10 21.91
N THR A 879 50.24 -9.78 22.00
CA THR A 879 49.85 -9.03 23.19
C THR A 879 48.78 -8.03 22.80
N VAL A 880 47.58 -8.21 23.36
CA VAL A 880 46.48 -7.27 23.25
C VAL A 880 46.48 -6.37 24.49
N THR A 881 46.25 -5.08 24.30
CA THR A 881 46.14 -4.12 25.40
C THR A 881 44.69 -3.73 25.62
N LEU A 882 44.27 -3.68 26.88
CA LEU A 882 42.93 -3.27 27.29
C LEU A 882 43.05 -2.11 28.29
N PRO A 883 42.81 -0.87 27.87
CA PRO A 883 42.71 0.24 28.79
C PRO A 883 41.47 0.05 29.70
N LEU A 884 41.65 0.27 31.00
CA LEU A 884 40.61 0.19 32.02
C LEU A 884 40.50 1.54 32.74
N SER A 885 39.28 1.96 33.03
CA SER A 885 39.03 3.17 33.82
C SER A 885 37.91 2.93 34.84
N ASN A 886 38.26 2.82 36.12
CA ASN A 886 37.32 2.63 37.22
C ASN A 886 37.13 3.93 38.01
N ASN A 887 36.72 5.00 37.31
CA ASN A 887 36.51 6.31 37.93
C ASN A 887 35.12 6.33 38.61
N PRO A 888 35.02 6.65 39.91
CA PRO A 888 33.73 6.76 40.57
C PRO A 888 32.98 8.02 40.10
N ILE A 889 31.65 7.93 40.13
CA ILE A 889 30.73 9.07 40.00
C ILE A 889 30.03 9.35 41.35
N PRO A 890 29.47 10.54 41.57
CA PRO A 890 28.61 10.80 42.73
C PRO A 890 27.47 9.78 42.82
N LYS A 891 27.21 9.27 44.03
CA LYS A 891 26.20 8.22 44.27
C LYS A 891 24.76 8.65 43.97
N ASP A 892 24.52 9.96 43.97
CA ASP A 892 23.25 10.62 43.72
C ASP A 892 23.10 11.10 42.26
N PHE A 893 24.11 10.89 41.40
CA PHE A 893 23.98 11.19 39.98
C PHE A 893 23.04 10.18 39.31
N ALA A 894 22.05 10.69 38.58
CA ALA A 894 21.15 9.92 37.72
C ALA A 894 21.19 10.52 36.31
N GLY A 895 21.55 9.71 35.31
CA GLY A 895 21.79 10.18 33.95
C GLY A 895 22.72 9.27 33.14
N PHE A 896 23.18 9.76 31.99
CA PHE A 896 24.08 9.02 31.11
C PHE A 896 25.54 9.26 31.47
N VAL A 897 26.35 8.20 31.52
CA VAL A 897 27.75 8.30 31.93
C VAL A 897 28.69 8.07 30.75
N GLU A 898 29.72 8.91 30.64
CA GLU A 898 30.78 8.74 29.64
C GLU A 898 31.44 7.36 29.77
N SER A 899 31.54 6.70 28.64
CA SER A 899 32.38 5.51 28.45
C SER A 899 33.02 5.58 27.07
N ASP A 900 34.29 5.17 26.97
CA ASP A 900 35.00 5.17 25.68
C ASP A 900 34.91 6.54 24.98
N LYS A 901 35.08 7.61 25.77
CA LYS A 901 35.00 9.02 25.33
C LYS A 901 33.76 9.31 24.48
N THR A 902 32.65 8.67 24.81
CA THR A 902 31.40 8.72 24.06
C THR A 902 30.23 8.71 25.04
N ILE A 903 29.22 9.54 24.75
CA ILE A 903 27.89 9.41 25.32
C ILE A 903 26.89 9.34 24.17
N SER A 904 26.04 8.33 24.15
CA SER A 904 25.00 8.11 23.15
C SER A 904 23.65 7.99 23.84
N ILE A 905 22.64 8.72 23.36
CA ILE A 905 21.35 8.90 24.06
C ILE A 905 20.22 8.75 23.04
N GLU A 906 19.26 7.87 23.32
CA GLU A 906 17.99 7.84 22.61
C GLU A 906 17.10 9.00 23.13
N PRO A 907 16.44 9.76 22.24
CA PRO A 907 15.83 11.03 22.59
C PRO A 907 14.63 10.88 23.54
N GLU A 908 13.96 9.73 23.57
CA GLU A 908 12.86 9.48 24.52
C GLU A 908 13.34 9.31 25.97
N HIS A 909 14.64 9.10 26.18
CA HIS A 909 15.22 8.90 27.50
C HIS A 909 15.67 10.21 28.17
N TRP A 910 14.88 11.27 28.04
CA TRP A 910 15.14 12.53 28.75
C TRP A 910 15.10 12.33 30.28
N THR A 911 15.82 13.20 30.98
CA THR A 911 15.78 13.31 32.45
C THR A 911 14.59 14.16 32.90
N SER A 912 14.34 15.26 32.21
CA SER A 912 13.18 16.11 32.46
C SER A 912 12.69 16.79 31.19
N LEU A 913 11.41 17.10 31.16
CA LEU A 913 10.71 17.80 30.08
C LEU A 913 10.05 19.07 30.65
N THR A 914 10.21 20.21 29.97
CA THR A 914 9.35 21.38 30.20
C THR A 914 8.34 21.50 29.04
N SER A 915 7.11 21.88 29.36
CA SER A 915 6.05 22.13 28.37
C SER A 915 5.47 23.53 28.56
N SER A 916 4.81 24.05 27.54
CA SER A 916 3.96 25.25 27.63
C SER A 916 2.49 24.85 27.57
N SER A 917 1.57 25.81 27.72
CA SER A 917 0.14 25.55 27.55
C SER A 917 -0.22 25.07 26.14
N ASP A 918 0.59 25.47 25.15
CA ASP A 918 0.24 25.33 23.73
C ASP A 918 1.15 24.33 23.00
N ALA A 919 2.27 23.91 23.60
CA ALA A 919 3.24 23.02 22.98
C ALA A 919 3.91 22.08 23.99
N SER A 920 4.09 20.82 23.59
CA SER A 920 4.77 19.77 24.34
C SER A 920 5.53 18.83 23.38
N TYR A 921 6.23 17.82 23.91
CA TYR A 921 6.83 16.77 23.08
C TYR A 921 6.03 15.49 23.19
N ASP A 922 6.01 14.74 22.09
CA ASP A 922 5.46 13.39 22.04
C ASP A 922 6.45 12.42 21.38
N VAL A 923 6.29 11.13 21.66
CA VAL A 923 7.16 10.05 21.19
C VAL A 923 6.47 9.31 20.05
N ILE A 924 7.19 9.09 18.97
CA ILE A 924 6.81 8.25 17.83
C ILE A 924 7.60 6.94 17.94
N PRO A 925 7.00 5.85 18.45
CA PRO A 925 7.72 4.58 18.65
C PRO A 925 8.26 4.03 17.35
N ASN A 926 9.46 3.42 17.36
CA ASN A 926 10.08 2.78 16.18
C ASN A 926 10.27 3.70 14.96
N TYR A 927 10.20 5.02 15.13
CA TYR A 927 10.46 5.99 14.06
C TYR A 927 11.96 6.15 13.79
N GLY A 928 12.34 6.16 12.52
CA GLY A 928 13.69 6.50 12.09
C GLY A 928 14.67 5.33 12.21
N ARG A 929 15.90 5.61 12.66
CA ARG A 929 17.03 4.67 12.58
C ARG A 929 17.23 3.80 13.82
N THR A 930 16.72 4.20 14.97
CA THR A 930 16.99 3.54 16.26
C THR A 930 15.68 3.36 17.04
N LEU A 931 15.62 3.75 18.32
CA LEU A 931 14.51 3.40 19.21
C LEU A 931 13.19 4.12 18.85
N SER A 932 13.25 5.43 18.64
CA SER A 932 12.05 6.26 18.40
C SER A 932 12.39 7.64 17.84
N GLY A 933 11.34 8.39 17.51
CA GLY A 933 11.41 9.81 17.19
C GLY A 933 10.73 10.65 18.27
N VAL A 934 11.30 11.79 18.65
CA VAL A 934 10.66 12.75 19.56
C VAL A 934 10.41 14.06 18.84
N THR A 935 9.15 14.52 18.82
CA THR A 935 8.72 15.67 18.02
C THR A 935 7.84 16.64 18.82
N LEU A 936 7.74 17.88 18.34
CA LEU A 936 6.91 18.93 18.92
C LEU A 936 5.43 18.73 18.55
N PHE A 937 4.53 18.86 19.53
CA PHE A 937 3.09 18.63 19.37
C PHE A 937 2.24 19.72 20.05
N PRO A 938 1.06 20.10 19.50
CA PRO A 938 0.50 19.69 18.21
C PRO A 938 1.30 20.21 17.01
N VAL A 939 1.21 19.56 15.86
CA VAL A 939 1.98 19.93 14.65
C VAL A 939 1.61 21.31 14.07
N THR A 940 0.56 21.93 14.59
CA THR A 940 0.07 23.28 14.19
C THR A 940 0.64 24.42 15.03
N VAL A 941 1.47 24.14 16.05
CA VAL A 941 2.01 25.19 16.91
C VAL A 941 2.85 26.21 16.13
N SER A 942 2.89 27.44 16.64
CA SER A 942 3.76 28.50 16.12
C SER A 942 5.24 28.18 16.31
N SER A 943 6.12 28.93 15.65
CA SER A 943 7.56 28.85 15.89
C SER A 943 7.88 29.05 17.37
N GLN A 944 8.78 28.22 17.90
CA GLN A 944 9.18 28.23 19.30
C GLN A 944 10.47 29.05 19.48
N THR A 945 10.71 29.53 20.71
CA THR A 945 11.90 30.33 21.04
C THR A 945 12.58 29.80 22.31
N ALA A 946 13.80 29.29 22.15
CA ALA A 946 14.68 28.94 23.26
C ALA A 946 15.23 30.20 23.97
N PRO A 947 15.44 30.18 25.30
CA PRO A 947 15.28 29.02 26.19
C PRO A 947 13.87 28.84 26.76
N SER A 948 12.93 29.76 26.47
CA SER A 948 11.59 29.82 27.09
C SER A 948 10.58 28.77 26.60
N SER A 949 10.84 28.10 25.48
CA SER A 949 9.95 27.11 24.89
C SER A 949 10.13 25.70 25.49
N PRO A 950 9.25 24.73 25.15
CA PRO A 950 9.39 23.35 25.62
C PRO A 950 10.78 22.78 25.37
N LYS A 951 11.34 22.12 26.37
CA LYS A 951 12.74 21.70 26.42
C LYS A 951 12.86 20.25 26.87
N LEU A 952 13.71 19.48 26.19
CA LEU A 952 14.19 18.18 26.63
C LEU A 952 15.55 18.37 27.33
N SER A 953 15.71 17.83 28.54
CA SER A 953 16.96 17.91 29.30
C SER A 953 17.48 16.51 29.63
N TYR A 954 18.79 16.32 29.44
CA TYR A 954 19.49 15.06 29.65
C TYR A 954 20.68 15.29 30.58
N ASN A 955 20.66 14.64 31.74
CA ASN A 955 21.81 14.64 32.64
C ASN A 955 22.91 13.75 32.06
N ILE A 956 24.12 14.30 31.94
CA ILE A 956 25.31 13.58 31.48
C ILE A 956 26.45 13.73 32.49
N TYR A 957 27.27 12.70 32.63
CA TYR A 957 28.50 12.74 33.44
C TYR A 957 29.72 12.53 32.56
N VAL A 958 30.63 13.50 32.58
CA VAL A 958 31.81 13.57 31.72
C VAL A 958 33.07 13.41 32.57
N PHE A 959 33.99 12.55 32.15
CA PHE A 959 35.35 12.41 32.67
C PHE A 959 36.38 13.15 31.81
N THR A 960 36.17 13.23 30.49
CA THR A 960 37.10 13.82 29.54
C THR A 960 36.74 15.28 29.26
N ALA A 961 37.44 16.21 29.91
CA ALA A 961 37.31 17.64 29.60
C ALA A 961 37.86 17.93 28.18
N THR A 962 37.02 18.46 27.29
CA THR A 962 37.36 18.72 25.89
C THR A 962 36.32 19.62 25.21
N SER A 963 36.63 20.10 24.00
CA SER A 963 35.65 20.71 23.09
C SER A 963 34.94 19.61 22.30
N ALA A 964 33.84 19.11 22.86
CA ALA A 964 33.10 17.95 22.39
C ALA A 964 32.35 18.24 21.08
N SER A 965 32.30 17.25 20.19
CA SER A 965 31.39 17.27 19.05
C SER A 965 30.07 16.63 19.45
N ILE A 966 28.98 17.40 19.51
CA ILE A 966 27.65 16.86 19.77
C ILE A 966 26.89 16.76 18.44
N THR A 967 26.59 15.53 18.04
CA THR A 967 25.82 15.21 16.84
C THR A 967 24.39 14.86 17.21
N VAL A 968 23.43 15.58 16.63
CA VAL A 968 22.00 15.29 16.74
C VAL A 968 21.53 14.64 15.45
N TYR A 969 20.89 13.48 15.59
CA TYR A 969 20.31 12.69 14.52
C TYR A 969 18.84 13.11 14.39
N LEU A 970 18.42 13.49 13.18
CA LEU A 970 17.15 14.18 12.92
C LEU A 970 16.34 13.45 11.85
N GLY A 971 15.01 13.62 11.89
CA GLY A 971 14.05 13.15 10.88
C GLY A 971 14.34 13.66 9.47
N PRO A 972 13.91 12.94 8.42
CA PRO A 972 14.16 13.29 7.02
C PRO A 972 13.23 14.39 6.45
N SER A 973 12.41 15.02 7.29
CA SER A 973 11.49 16.09 6.89
C SER A 973 12.21 17.26 6.21
N LEU A 974 11.56 17.86 5.21
CA LEU A 974 12.03 19.04 4.48
C LEU A 974 11.38 20.33 5.00
N ASN A 975 11.85 21.47 4.51
CA ASN A 975 11.31 22.80 4.83
C ASN A 975 9.93 23.01 4.17
N MET A 976 8.88 22.40 4.74
CA MET A 976 7.52 22.44 4.22
C MET A 976 6.89 23.84 4.20
N ASN A 977 7.39 24.77 5.01
CA ASN A 977 7.02 26.18 4.97
C ASN A 977 8.27 27.04 4.72
N PRO A 978 8.36 27.74 3.58
CA PRO A 978 9.54 28.54 3.23
C PRO A 978 9.91 29.64 4.24
N SER A 979 8.95 30.10 5.05
CA SER A 979 9.17 31.13 6.08
C SER A 979 9.50 30.55 7.45
N ARG A 980 9.44 29.22 7.63
CA ARG A 980 9.69 28.51 8.89
C ARG A 980 10.64 27.32 8.63
N PRO A 981 11.91 27.58 8.27
CA PRO A 981 12.86 26.50 8.04
C PRO A 981 13.08 25.67 9.30
N LEU A 982 13.23 24.35 9.13
CA LEU A 982 13.40 23.41 10.24
C LEU A 982 14.67 23.74 11.01
N THR A 983 14.46 24.14 12.27
CA THR A 983 15.52 24.55 13.17
C THR A 983 15.34 23.95 14.56
N TYR A 984 16.45 23.66 15.21
CA TYR A 984 16.49 23.29 16.62
C TYR A 984 17.50 24.15 17.37
N ALA A 985 17.48 24.12 18.69
CA ALA A 985 18.51 24.70 19.53
C ALA A 985 19.08 23.67 20.50
N ILE A 986 20.35 23.86 20.88
CA ILE A 986 21.08 23.02 21.84
C ILE A 986 21.90 23.88 22.80
N SER A 987 21.96 23.51 24.07
CA SER A 987 22.91 24.07 25.04
C SER A 987 23.44 23.01 26.00
N ILE A 988 24.58 23.32 26.62
CA ILE A 988 25.08 22.65 27.81
C ILE A 988 24.87 23.58 28.99
N ASP A 989 24.30 23.05 30.07
CA ASP A 989 23.98 23.77 31.31
C ASP A 989 23.19 25.06 31.01
N ASP A 990 23.60 26.17 31.63
CA ASP A 990 23.01 27.49 31.48
C ASP A 990 23.63 28.30 30.33
N ALA A 991 24.42 27.67 29.45
CA ALA A 991 24.98 28.35 28.29
C ALA A 991 23.87 28.81 27.32
N THR A 992 24.12 29.91 26.61
CA THR A 992 23.19 30.42 25.59
C THR A 992 22.92 29.36 24.52
N PRO A 993 21.64 29.02 24.24
CA PRO A 993 21.31 28.02 23.22
C PRO A 993 21.84 28.37 21.83
N THR A 994 22.55 27.42 21.22
CA THR A 994 23.02 27.52 19.83
C THR A 994 21.94 26.99 18.91
N LYS A 995 21.51 27.80 17.93
CA LYS A 995 20.52 27.42 16.92
C LYS A 995 21.19 26.71 15.74
N ALA A 996 20.50 25.71 15.20
CA ALA A 996 20.96 24.93 14.07
C ALA A 996 19.83 24.74 13.04
N GLN A 997 20.08 25.12 11.79
CA GLN A 997 19.28 24.77 10.63
C GLN A 997 19.97 23.63 9.89
N PHE A 998 19.33 22.47 9.77
CA PHE A 998 19.95 21.26 9.21
C PHE A 998 19.49 20.97 7.76
N VAL A 999 18.39 21.57 7.33
CA VAL A 999 17.94 21.54 5.93
C VAL A 999 18.14 22.92 5.31
N PRO A 1000 19.06 23.09 4.35
CA PRO A 1000 19.23 24.35 3.63
C PRO A 1000 17.92 24.82 2.99
N THR A 1001 17.67 26.13 3.03
CA THR A 1001 16.54 26.72 2.30
C THR A 1001 16.85 26.72 0.81
N THR A 1002 15.95 26.18 0.01
CA THR A 1002 16.03 26.18 -1.46
C THR A 1002 14.76 26.77 -2.07
N ASP A 1003 14.86 27.20 -3.32
CA ASP A 1003 13.68 27.47 -4.15
C ASP A 1003 12.86 26.18 -4.28
N LEU A 1004 11.53 26.28 -4.19
CA LEU A 1004 10.64 25.15 -4.37
C LEU A 1004 10.91 24.46 -5.71
N GLY A 1005 11.00 23.14 -5.68
CA GLY A 1005 11.38 22.32 -6.82
C GLY A 1005 12.87 22.04 -6.97
N THR A 1006 13.71 22.72 -6.20
CA THR A 1006 15.13 22.40 -6.05
C THR A 1006 15.33 21.67 -4.74
N LEU A 1007 15.81 20.43 -4.80
CA LEU A 1007 16.12 19.65 -3.61
C LEU A 1007 17.38 20.21 -2.92
N PRO A 1008 17.43 20.28 -1.58
CA PRO A 1008 18.60 20.78 -0.86
C PRO A 1008 19.83 19.92 -1.13
N SER A 1009 21.03 20.51 -1.02
CA SER A 1009 22.29 19.77 -1.22
C SER A 1009 22.46 18.59 -0.26
N THR A 1010 21.81 18.64 0.90
CA THR A 1010 21.78 17.58 1.91
C THR A 1010 20.69 16.52 1.66
N TRP A 1011 19.79 16.72 0.69
CA TRP A 1011 18.64 15.84 0.44
C TRP A 1011 19.02 14.37 0.28
N LYS A 1012 20.05 14.09 -0.52
CA LYS A 1012 20.53 12.72 -0.74
C LYS A 1012 20.91 12.04 0.57
N GLN A 1013 21.54 12.76 1.50
CA GLN A 1013 21.84 12.24 2.83
C GLN A 1013 20.55 11.93 3.59
N GLY A 1014 19.61 12.88 3.61
CA GLY A 1014 18.31 12.76 4.28
C GLY A 1014 17.54 11.51 3.86
N VAL A 1015 17.41 11.28 2.55
CA VAL A 1015 16.69 10.12 2.00
C VAL A 1015 17.44 8.82 2.25
N VAL A 1016 18.74 8.78 1.91
CA VAL A 1016 19.53 7.55 1.92
C VAL A 1016 19.80 7.05 3.35
N ARG A 1017 19.80 7.94 4.34
CA ARG A 1017 20.04 7.62 5.77
C ARG A 1017 18.78 7.66 6.63
N GLN A 1018 17.59 7.89 6.07
CA GLN A 1018 16.36 8.14 6.84
C GLN A 1018 16.49 9.29 7.86
N GLY A 1019 17.26 10.32 7.52
CA GLY A 1019 17.48 11.44 8.42
C GLY A 1019 18.72 12.26 8.13
N TYR A 1020 18.83 13.36 8.86
CA TYR A 1020 19.99 14.25 8.83
C TYR A 1020 20.82 14.09 10.09
N ASP A 1021 22.11 14.40 9.98
CA ASP A 1021 23.03 14.45 11.11
C ASP A 1021 23.56 15.89 11.18
N HIS A 1022 23.42 16.56 12.33
CA HIS A 1022 23.96 17.90 12.55
C HIS A 1022 24.88 17.93 13.76
N THR A 1023 26.13 18.36 13.57
CA THR A 1023 27.15 18.41 14.63
C THR A 1023 27.44 19.85 15.07
N SER A 1024 27.52 20.08 16.38
CA SER A 1024 27.93 21.36 16.97
C SER A 1024 29.05 21.14 18.01
N LYS A 1025 29.82 22.19 18.31
CA LYS A 1025 30.93 22.14 19.28
C LYS A 1025 30.53 22.78 20.60
N HIS A 1026 30.79 22.09 21.69
CA HIS A 1026 30.50 22.55 23.06
C HIS A 1026 31.65 22.19 23.98
N ASP A 1027 32.08 23.13 24.82
CA ASP A 1027 33.12 22.87 25.80
C ASP A 1027 32.53 22.18 27.01
N LEU A 1028 33.10 21.02 27.36
CA LEU A 1028 32.70 20.22 28.52
C LEU A 1028 33.88 20.10 29.48
N THR A 1029 33.61 20.29 30.76
CA THR A 1029 34.55 20.01 31.85
C THR A 1029 34.30 18.59 32.38
N ALA A 1030 35.19 18.10 33.25
CA ALA A 1030 34.90 16.87 33.98
C ALA A 1030 33.84 17.17 35.06
N GLY A 1031 32.79 16.35 35.14
CA GLY A 1031 31.69 16.49 36.09
C GLY A 1031 30.32 16.23 35.47
N ALA A 1032 29.28 16.55 36.25
CA ALA A 1032 27.90 16.49 35.80
C ALA A 1032 27.54 17.72 34.97
N HIS A 1033 26.81 17.50 33.88
CA HIS A 1033 26.29 18.54 32.98
C HIS A 1033 24.85 18.21 32.58
N VAL A 1034 24.11 19.21 32.11
CA VAL A 1034 22.77 19.06 31.53
C VAL A 1034 22.81 19.45 30.06
N LEU A 1035 22.58 18.49 29.16
CA LEU A 1035 22.36 18.76 27.75
C LEU A 1035 20.89 19.13 27.52
N ASN A 1036 20.64 20.27 26.89
CA ASN A 1036 19.30 20.77 26.61
C ASN A 1036 19.02 20.81 25.11
N LEU A 1037 17.83 20.38 24.69
CA LEU A 1037 17.35 20.44 23.31
C LEU A 1037 15.98 21.13 23.20
N TRP A 1038 15.83 21.92 22.13
CA TRP A 1038 14.56 22.54 21.74
C TRP A 1038 14.32 22.34 20.24
N ALA A 1039 13.21 21.73 19.85
CA ALA A 1039 12.64 21.87 18.52
C ALA A 1039 12.07 23.29 18.39
N LEU A 1040 12.51 24.06 17.39
CA LEU A 1040 12.02 25.42 17.16
C LEU A 1040 10.85 25.47 16.18
N GLU A 1041 10.64 24.40 15.41
CA GLU A 1041 9.56 24.27 14.44
C GLU A 1041 8.92 22.88 14.50
N PRO A 1042 7.60 22.75 14.26
CA PRO A 1042 6.95 21.48 13.97
C PRO A 1042 7.61 20.79 12.76
N GLY A 1043 7.70 19.46 12.80
CA GLY A 1043 8.39 18.65 11.79
C GLY A 1043 9.88 18.41 12.09
N VAL A 1044 10.43 19.02 13.16
CA VAL A 1044 11.71 18.58 13.73
C VAL A 1044 11.48 17.33 14.58
N VAL A 1045 12.05 16.21 14.14
CA VAL A 1045 12.02 14.94 14.88
C VAL A 1045 13.43 14.58 15.32
N PHE A 1046 13.68 14.47 16.62
CA PHE A 1046 14.95 13.97 17.16
C PHE A 1046 14.94 12.43 17.15
N GLN A 1047 16.01 11.80 16.68
CA GLN A 1047 16.17 10.33 16.66
C GLN A 1047 17.27 9.83 17.59
N LYS A 1048 18.34 10.62 17.81
CA LYS A 1048 19.49 10.24 18.65
C LYS A 1048 20.39 11.43 18.95
N ILE A 1049 21.12 11.37 20.05
CA ILE A 1049 22.14 12.36 20.43
C ILE A 1049 23.44 11.63 20.72
N VAL A 1050 24.54 12.08 20.11
CA VAL A 1050 25.87 11.51 20.31
C VAL A 1050 26.84 12.61 20.71
N VAL A 1051 27.36 12.55 21.92
CA VAL A 1051 28.43 13.41 22.45
C VAL A 1051 29.76 12.69 22.22
N ASP A 1052 30.54 13.17 21.26
CA ASP A 1052 31.87 12.68 20.94
C ASP A 1052 32.94 13.49 21.67
N LEU A 1053 33.59 12.85 22.63
CA LEU A 1053 34.70 13.37 23.41
C LEU A 1053 36.06 12.89 22.84
N GLY A 1054 36.04 12.32 21.63
CA GLY A 1054 37.19 11.79 20.90
C GLY A 1054 37.23 10.25 20.80
N GLY A 1055 36.09 9.58 21.04
CA GLY A 1055 35.99 8.12 21.05
C GLY A 1055 35.03 7.52 20.02
N VAL A 1056 34.23 8.34 19.33
CA VAL A 1056 33.24 7.84 18.38
C VAL A 1056 33.92 7.24 17.15
N ARG A 1057 33.68 5.95 16.94
CA ARG A 1057 34.02 5.18 15.73
C ARG A 1057 32.90 5.23 14.69
N THR A 1058 33.27 5.07 13.42
CA THR A 1058 32.34 5.05 12.29
C THR A 1058 31.38 3.87 12.34
N SER A 1059 30.09 4.14 12.17
CA SER A 1059 28.98 3.17 12.06
C SER A 1059 27.81 3.86 11.36
N TYR A 1060 26.82 3.07 10.92
CA TYR A 1060 25.62 3.59 10.25
C TYR A 1060 24.61 4.19 11.24
N LEU A 1061 24.31 3.46 12.31
CA LEU A 1061 23.33 3.77 13.35
C LEU A 1061 23.92 4.62 14.50
N GLY A 1062 25.23 4.82 14.50
CA GLY A 1062 25.95 5.43 15.62
C GLY A 1062 26.22 4.42 16.75
N PRO A 1063 26.90 4.86 17.83
CA PRO A 1063 27.16 4.02 18.98
C PRO A 1063 25.85 3.56 19.66
N PRO A 1064 25.80 2.36 20.26
CA PRO A 1064 24.68 1.95 21.11
C PRO A 1064 24.53 2.94 22.26
N GLU A 1065 23.32 3.00 22.84
CA GLU A 1065 23.04 3.91 23.94
C GLU A 1065 24.01 3.65 25.12
N SER A 1066 24.49 4.75 25.72
CA SER A 1066 25.35 4.70 26.89
C SER A 1066 24.57 4.25 28.12
N MET A 1067 25.27 3.69 29.11
CA MET A 1067 24.64 3.30 30.37
C MET A 1067 23.98 4.53 31.03
N ARG A 1068 22.71 4.36 31.37
CA ARG A 1068 21.96 5.28 32.23
C ARG A 1068 21.97 4.72 33.65
N VAL A 1069 22.56 5.46 34.58
CA VAL A 1069 22.70 5.07 36.00
C VAL A 1069 21.57 5.60 36.86
#